data_AF-A0A0C1R7K1-F1
#
_entry.id   AF-A0A0C1R7K1-F1
#
_cell.length_a   1.000
_cell.length_b   1.000
_cell.length_c   1.000
_cell.angle_alpha   90.00
_cell.angle_beta   90.00
_cell.angle_gamma   90.00
#
_symmetry.space_group_name_H-M   'P 1'
#
loop_
_entity.id
_entity.type
_entity.pdbx_description
1 polymer ?
#
loop_
_entity_poly.entity_id
_entity_poly.type
_entity_poly.pdbx_seq_one_letter_code
_entity_poly.pdbx_strand_id
1 'polypeptide(L)'
;MTQKIYALLAGIDKYHPESGVNNLSGCVNDIEAIEEYLRKRIASEGKWEIVESEVPWKLTNELATRQAIIDGFQKHLSQAGSDDVVLFYYAGHGSFEPAPDVFRMKDSDRQIETLVCYDSRTKEGRDLADKELNYLIEIVAKNNPHILIVLDCCHSGTATRDPKVVERQTSADGRARDLKDFIFPEEWLKYRVSDRYVLPRHVAIAACRSHQTAKEHRGEGNKPRGAFSYFFTQALQRTHGRLSYADLVQDINALILSKVNDQSPQIEAPAEDLRQTFLGGAAGERLNYFTLTYNTEDYDDWVINAGALHGIRPATEGETVLAIFPQGTPPEQLSDISHAICHAVVTTVLTEVSKVEFITDSSEISFEEPYWAVIISVPVPQLKVNFVGDARGIELARTSLATVEQGEASLLIREAESSEDANYELEAHQGQYWIKQASDRKSIVAPIPLIPDNQGYTQQRAMQIIKRLEHVVRWANVLELKTPPTSQIQPEDVEMEVIVIFNGQEYSSKQATSDLRAEYSFKNKQWISPGIKIKVTNHSDQDIYFQIVELAGNYSIGTPPLFIEKGSILLSKKSSDDPMLSSKMSRSLALNMPIEYLNSGVTEYNEVFKLIVSTRDFNASLLTQKGLDTPPPKDRLVGAGSTGLSGTLNCLMNNVYSREARLRDADLIDNWMTKEVKLTVVKPPSGVEIKTSEPTTLQPGVVLHNNSSFQGKVEINSLPPNSRDANSNLLPPILIKAPNLFQPFEFNTTRSGLSKLSVLEITSVQNHESVTPENPIKIVVDKSLSSNEYVLPLAYDGEFFLPLGTAKAENGKTAITLERLPEPIATSRSLQGSIKILFQKMVTQPFGQKFVYPLLRSAEVLPDGRVSYQADKAIITAKVTEAKKILLYIHGIIGDTETAVKSTQNAKLTENGQQKTLQDKYDLILAFDYENLNTTIEENAKLLKQRLEEIGLTANHDKQLDIVAHSMGGLISRTFIEKEGGNKIVQHLVMLGTPNGGSPWPTVQDWAFAALGIGLNQLSSVAWPAVAIAGILKFVDSNIKTVEQMSPRSNFIQSIATNPDPNVRYTIIAGDRSIKPEALQTDSGKQSSAIKRLMGKLFGSARENVINLVFFQQPNDIAVTLESIKSVSENRSPKPRILSPDATCDHVTYFTTQSGLDALVKALCEEV
;
A
#
# COMPACT_ATOMS: atom_id res chain seq x y z
N MET A 1 -16.91 -53.98 5.89
CA MET A 1 -16.10 -55.05 5.26
C MET A 1 -14.66 -54.81 5.64
N THR A 2 -13.90 -55.85 5.95
CA THR A 2 -12.46 -55.76 6.26
C THR A 2 -11.74 -55.22 5.02
N GLN A 3 -10.91 -54.19 5.16
CA GLN A 3 -10.15 -53.64 4.04
C GLN A 3 -8.94 -54.52 3.75
N LYS A 4 -8.60 -54.74 2.47
CA LYS A 4 -7.49 -55.63 2.11
C LYS A 4 -6.24 -54.86 1.74
N ILE A 5 -5.09 -55.42 2.10
CA ILE A 5 -3.76 -54.94 1.72
C ILE A 5 -3.14 -55.97 0.76
N TYR A 6 -2.95 -55.55 -0.49
CA TYR A 6 -2.20 -56.27 -1.51
C TYR A 6 -0.77 -55.74 -1.49
N ALA A 7 0.14 -56.47 -0.83
CA ALA A 7 1.53 -56.06 -0.67
C ALA A 7 2.42 -56.85 -1.65
N LEU A 8 3.40 -56.21 -2.28
CA LEU A 8 4.47 -56.84 -3.04
C LEU A 8 5.80 -56.30 -2.48
N LEU A 9 6.52 -57.16 -1.76
CA LEU A 9 7.73 -56.81 -1.02
C LEU A 9 8.95 -57.47 -1.68
N ALA A 10 9.83 -56.67 -2.29
CA ALA A 10 10.98 -57.13 -3.05
C ALA A 10 12.29 -56.67 -2.39
N GLY A 11 13.14 -57.61 -1.95
CA GLY A 11 14.39 -57.34 -1.25
C GLY A 11 15.56 -58.16 -1.80
N ILE A 12 16.59 -57.49 -2.32
CA ILE A 12 17.66 -58.16 -3.08
C ILE A 12 19.03 -57.83 -2.49
N ASP A 13 19.56 -58.78 -1.71
CA ASP A 13 20.94 -58.72 -1.23
C ASP A 13 21.90 -59.44 -2.18
N LYS A 14 21.47 -60.57 -2.74
CA LYS A 14 22.26 -61.37 -3.67
C LYS A 14 21.73 -61.21 -5.07
N TYR A 15 22.62 -60.91 -6.01
CA TYR A 15 22.32 -60.87 -7.44
C TYR A 15 22.88 -62.11 -8.14
N HIS A 16 22.32 -62.48 -9.30
CA HIS A 16 22.78 -63.66 -10.03
C HIS A 16 24.28 -63.55 -10.34
N PRO A 17 25.10 -64.60 -10.14
CA PRO A 17 26.56 -64.52 -10.32
C PRO A 17 27.02 -64.05 -11.70
N GLU A 18 26.24 -64.34 -12.74
CA GLU A 18 26.52 -63.92 -14.12
C GLU A 18 26.22 -62.42 -14.39
N SER A 19 25.50 -61.73 -13.50
CA SER A 19 25.09 -60.33 -13.68
C SER A 19 26.25 -59.34 -13.54
N GLY A 20 27.32 -59.72 -12.81
CA GLY A 20 28.42 -58.82 -12.44
C GLY A 20 28.02 -57.71 -11.45
N VAL A 21 26.82 -57.75 -10.86
CA VAL A 21 26.35 -56.80 -9.86
C VAL A 21 26.87 -57.19 -8.47
N ASN A 22 27.32 -56.21 -7.69
CA ASN A 22 27.80 -56.46 -6.33
C ASN A 22 26.63 -56.81 -5.40
N ASN A 23 26.90 -57.62 -4.38
CA ASN A 23 25.89 -57.96 -3.37
C ASN A 23 25.74 -56.85 -2.32
N LEU A 24 24.52 -56.70 -1.82
CA LEU A 24 24.15 -55.89 -0.66
C LEU A 24 23.96 -56.80 0.57
N SER A 25 23.65 -56.21 1.73
CA SER A 25 23.49 -56.98 2.96
C SER A 25 22.28 -56.63 3.82
N GLY A 26 21.58 -55.53 3.53
CA GLY A 26 20.46 -55.04 4.32
C GLY A 26 19.08 -55.08 3.67
N CYS A 27 18.97 -55.40 2.38
CA CYS A 27 17.70 -55.33 1.64
C CYS A 27 16.70 -56.40 2.09
N VAL A 28 17.15 -57.63 2.35
CA VAL A 28 16.25 -58.67 2.88
C VAL A 28 15.80 -58.33 4.30
N ASN A 29 16.70 -57.79 5.12
CA ASN A 29 16.37 -57.35 6.48
C ASN A 29 15.32 -56.22 6.48
N ASP A 30 15.32 -55.35 5.48
CA ASP A 30 14.30 -54.31 5.33
C ASP A 30 12.93 -54.88 5.01
N ILE A 31 12.87 -55.86 4.10
CA ILE A 31 11.63 -56.56 3.76
C ILE A 31 11.09 -57.36 4.95
N GLU A 32 11.95 -57.99 5.74
CA GLU A 32 11.54 -58.67 6.97
C GLU A 32 10.98 -57.69 8.00
N ALA A 33 11.62 -56.54 8.19
CA ALA A 33 11.18 -55.52 9.15
C ALA A 33 9.83 -54.90 8.77
N ILE A 34 9.60 -54.60 7.48
CA ILE A 34 8.32 -54.05 7.05
C ILE A 34 7.20 -55.10 7.08
N GLU A 35 7.49 -56.36 6.75
CA GLU A 35 6.52 -57.45 6.91
C GLU A 35 6.11 -57.60 8.38
N GLU A 36 7.08 -57.63 9.29
CA GLU A 36 6.82 -57.73 10.72
C GLU A 36 5.96 -56.56 11.22
N TYR A 37 6.26 -55.33 10.78
CA TYR A 37 5.46 -54.16 11.10
C TYR A 37 4.02 -54.30 10.59
N LEU A 38 3.82 -54.67 9.32
CA LEU A 38 2.48 -54.82 8.73
C LEU A 38 1.65 -55.86 9.49
N ARG A 39 2.24 -57.04 9.77
CA ARG A 39 1.56 -58.11 10.51
C ARG A 39 1.20 -57.68 11.94
N LYS A 40 2.10 -56.98 12.65
CA LYS A 40 1.82 -56.43 13.99
C LYS A 40 0.68 -55.42 13.96
N ARG A 41 0.71 -54.48 13.01
CA ARG A 41 -0.32 -53.44 12.87
C ARG A 41 -1.70 -54.03 12.58
N ILE A 42 -1.76 -55.03 11.69
CA ILE A 42 -2.99 -55.77 11.37
C ILE A 42 -3.54 -56.46 12.61
N ALA A 43 -2.68 -57.15 13.36
CA ALA A 43 -3.07 -57.82 14.60
C ALA A 43 -3.59 -56.84 15.66
N SER A 44 -3.05 -55.62 15.73
CA SER A 44 -3.49 -54.60 16.69
C SER A 44 -4.78 -53.87 16.29
N GLU A 45 -4.97 -53.57 15.01
CA GLU A 45 -6.10 -52.74 14.55
C GLU A 45 -7.34 -53.55 14.17
N GLY A 46 -7.19 -54.83 13.78
CA GLY A 46 -8.30 -55.73 13.42
C GLY A 46 -9.13 -55.30 12.20
N LYS A 47 -8.74 -54.22 11.50
CA LYS A 47 -9.46 -53.59 10.38
C LYS A 47 -8.99 -54.09 9.00
N TRP A 48 -7.77 -54.60 8.94
CA TRP A 48 -7.03 -54.90 7.71
C TRP A 48 -6.74 -56.40 7.59
N GLU A 49 -6.62 -56.88 6.36
CA GLU A 49 -6.16 -58.24 6.04
C GLU A 49 -5.09 -58.18 4.93
N ILE A 50 -3.93 -58.81 5.13
CA ILE A 50 -2.97 -59.01 4.03
C ILE A 50 -3.49 -60.12 3.13
N VAL A 51 -3.54 -59.85 1.83
CA VAL A 51 -3.93 -60.86 0.84
C VAL A 51 -2.72 -61.69 0.48
N GLU A 52 -2.78 -62.98 0.80
CA GLU A 52 -1.80 -63.96 0.32
C GLU A 52 -2.41 -64.71 -0.87
N SER A 53 -1.79 -64.59 -2.06
CA SER A 53 -2.27 -65.24 -3.30
C SER A 53 -1.33 -66.36 -3.74
N GLU A 54 -1.72 -67.11 -4.78
CA GLU A 54 -0.84 -68.12 -5.40
C GLU A 54 0.43 -67.49 -6.02
N VAL A 55 0.39 -66.20 -6.34
CA VAL A 55 1.58 -65.45 -6.80
C VAL A 55 2.36 -65.00 -5.57
N PRO A 56 3.67 -65.35 -5.46
CA PRO A 56 4.49 -64.93 -4.34
C PRO A 56 4.54 -63.41 -4.23
N TRP A 57 4.19 -62.92 -3.04
CA TRP A 57 4.09 -61.49 -2.75
C TRP A 57 5.30 -60.98 -1.96
N LYS A 58 6.07 -61.88 -1.34
CA LYS A 58 7.39 -61.63 -0.77
C LYS A 58 8.47 -62.24 -1.67
N LEU A 59 9.25 -61.38 -2.31
CA LEU A 59 10.27 -61.73 -3.28
C LEU A 59 11.64 -61.36 -2.72
N THR A 60 12.41 -62.36 -2.28
CA THR A 60 13.75 -62.14 -1.74
C THR A 60 14.81 -62.86 -2.58
N ASN A 61 15.94 -62.19 -2.84
CA ASN A 61 17.07 -62.72 -3.60
C ASN A 61 16.62 -63.46 -4.87
N GLU A 62 16.88 -64.77 -4.98
CA GLU A 62 16.60 -65.60 -6.16
C GLU A 62 15.13 -65.59 -6.60
N LEU A 63 14.21 -65.26 -5.69
CA LEU A 63 12.78 -65.14 -6.00
C LEU A 63 12.42 -63.80 -6.64
N ALA A 64 13.21 -62.75 -6.42
CA ALA A 64 12.99 -61.40 -6.92
C ALA A 64 13.49 -61.22 -8.35
N THR A 65 13.06 -62.11 -9.25
CA THR A 65 13.31 -61.99 -10.68
C THR A 65 12.46 -60.87 -11.29
N ARG A 66 12.90 -60.33 -12.43
CA ARG A 66 12.15 -59.31 -13.16
C ARG A 66 10.74 -59.79 -13.50
N GLN A 67 10.61 -61.04 -13.93
CA GLN A 67 9.29 -61.62 -14.25
C GLN A 67 8.42 -61.79 -13.01
N ALA A 68 8.99 -62.17 -11.86
CA ALA A 68 8.22 -62.31 -10.63
C ALA A 68 7.63 -60.97 -10.15
N ILE A 69 8.37 -59.87 -10.28
CA ILE A 69 7.85 -58.53 -9.95
C ILE A 69 6.72 -58.14 -10.93
N ILE A 70 6.92 -58.35 -12.23
CA ILE A 70 5.89 -58.09 -13.26
C ILE A 70 4.62 -58.90 -12.96
N ASP A 71 4.76 -60.20 -12.68
CA ASP A 71 3.65 -61.07 -12.32
C ASP A 71 2.96 -60.61 -11.04
N GLY A 72 3.72 -60.13 -10.05
CA GLY A 72 3.18 -59.52 -8.83
C GLY A 72 2.26 -58.35 -9.12
N PHE A 73 2.66 -57.41 -9.99
CA PHE A 73 1.77 -56.31 -10.39
C PHE A 73 0.55 -56.80 -11.19
N GLN A 74 0.78 -57.62 -12.21
CA GLN A 74 -0.26 -58.00 -13.17
C GLN A 74 -1.29 -58.99 -12.63
N LYS A 75 -0.89 -59.90 -11.75
CA LYS A 75 -1.73 -61.00 -11.25
C LYS A 75 -2.11 -60.87 -9.79
N HIS A 76 -1.33 -60.15 -8.97
CA HIS A 76 -1.61 -59.97 -7.55
C HIS A 76 -2.14 -58.56 -7.23
N LEU A 77 -1.36 -57.50 -7.45
CA LEU A 77 -1.74 -56.12 -7.09
C LEU A 77 -2.94 -55.61 -7.90
N SER A 78 -3.07 -56.02 -9.17
CA SER A 78 -4.19 -55.65 -10.04
C SER A 78 -5.57 -56.15 -9.58
N GLN A 79 -5.62 -57.01 -8.55
CA GLN A 79 -6.86 -57.54 -7.99
C GLN A 79 -7.46 -56.62 -6.93
N ALA A 80 -6.73 -55.58 -6.48
CA ALA A 80 -7.22 -54.61 -5.50
C ALA A 80 -8.35 -53.76 -6.09
N GLY A 81 -9.42 -53.55 -5.32
CA GLY A 81 -10.53 -52.65 -5.63
C GLY A 81 -10.40 -51.27 -4.99
N SER A 82 -11.42 -50.43 -5.15
CA SER A 82 -11.40 -49.03 -4.68
C SER A 82 -11.31 -48.85 -3.16
N ASP A 83 -11.67 -49.87 -2.38
CA ASP A 83 -11.62 -49.86 -0.91
C ASP A 83 -10.33 -50.50 -0.34
N ASP A 84 -9.47 -51.02 -1.23
CA ASP A 84 -8.26 -51.76 -0.90
C ASP A 84 -6.99 -50.91 -1.05
N VAL A 85 -5.92 -51.42 -0.45
CA VAL A 85 -4.61 -50.77 -0.43
C VAL A 85 -3.61 -51.63 -1.18
N VAL A 86 -2.82 -51.00 -2.03
CA VAL A 86 -1.70 -51.59 -2.74
C VAL A 86 -0.42 -51.04 -2.16
N LEU A 87 0.50 -51.93 -1.76
CA LEU A 87 1.85 -51.57 -1.34
C LEU A 87 2.87 -52.28 -2.23
N PHE A 88 3.69 -51.54 -2.96
CA PHE A 88 4.92 -52.08 -3.55
C PHE A 88 6.12 -51.52 -2.78
N TYR A 89 6.91 -52.40 -2.16
CA TYR A 89 8.13 -52.02 -1.44
C TYR A 89 9.32 -52.69 -2.10
N TYR A 90 10.25 -51.90 -2.63
CA TYR A 90 11.49 -52.38 -3.23
C TYR A 90 12.69 -51.90 -2.43
N ALA A 91 13.57 -52.83 -2.06
CA ALA A 91 14.89 -52.55 -1.48
C ALA A 91 15.96 -53.30 -2.28
N GLY A 92 16.89 -52.56 -2.88
CA GLY A 92 17.89 -53.13 -3.78
C GLY A 92 18.70 -52.07 -4.52
N HIS A 93 19.42 -52.49 -5.56
CA HIS A 93 20.18 -51.58 -6.40
C HIS A 93 19.26 -50.84 -7.38
N GLY A 94 19.40 -49.52 -7.41
CA GLY A 94 18.97 -48.71 -8.55
C GLY A 94 20.13 -48.52 -9.54
N SER A 95 19.79 -48.23 -10.79
CA SER A 95 20.72 -47.97 -11.88
C SER A 95 20.06 -47.13 -12.97
N PHE A 96 20.79 -46.93 -14.06
CA PHE A 96 20.32 -46.33 -15.29
C PHE A 96 20.72 -47.16 -16.51
N GLU A 97 19.99 -46.96 -17.61
CA GLU A 97 20.33 -47.43 -18.96
C GLU A 97 20.11 -46.32 -20.00
N PRO A 98 20.73 -46.38 -21.20
CA PRO A 98 20.50 -45.39 -22.26
C PRO A 98 19.04 -45.30 -22.70
N ALA A 99 18.46 -44.09 -22.71
CA ALA A 99 17.09 -43.89 -23.16
C ALA A 99 16.96 -44.09 -24.69
N PRO A 100 15.95 -44.87 -25.17
CA PRO A 100 15.53 -44.89 -26.57
C PRO A 100 15.11 -43.49 -27.07
N ASP A 101 15.28 -43.24 -28.37
CA ASP A 101 15.07 -41.92 -28.98
C ASP A 101 13.70 -41.29 -28.66
N VAL A 102 12.65 -42.10 -28.58
CA VAL A 102 11.28 -41.66 -28.29
C VAL A 102 11.12 -41.02 -26.90
N PHE A 103 11.96 -41.37 -25.93
CA PHE A 103 11.93 -40.81 -24.58
C PHE A 103 12.90 -39.63 -24.38
N ARG A 104 13.86 -39.45 -25.30
CA ARG A 104 14.92 -38.40 -25.20
C ARG A 104 14.41 -36.96 -25.31
N MET A 105 13.21 -36.72 -25.84
CA MET A 105 12.65 -35.38 -26.00
C MET A 105 11.99 -34.83 -24.72
N LYS A 106 11.66 -35.69 -23.74
CA LYS A 106 11.05 -35.30 -22.46
C LYS A 106 11.99 -35.46 -21.25
N ASP A 107 12.93 -36.39 -21.30
CA ASP A 107 13.88 -36.66 -20.20
C ASP A 107 15.23 -35.93 -20.46
N SER A 108 15.61 -34.99 -19.58
CA SER A 108 16.72 -34.03 -19.81
C SER A 108 18.14 -34.64 -19.80
N ASP A 109 18.29 -35.82 -19.23
CA ASP A 109 19.56 -36.54 -19.00
C ASP A 109 19.81 -37.69 -20.00
N ARG A 110 18.85 -37.97 -20.90
CA ARG A 110 18.91 -39.03 -21.93
C ARG A 110 19.12 -40.45 -21.35
N GLN A 111 18.77 -40.67 -20.09
CA GLN A 111 18.84 -41.97 -19.42
C GLN A 111 17.46 -42.39 -18.95
N ILE A 112 17.30 -43.69 -18.72
CA ILE A 112 16.13 -44.29 -18.08
C ILE A 112 16.59 -44.88 -16.75
N GLU A 113 15.87 -44.57 -15.68
CA GLU A 113 16.09 -45.14 -14.35
C GLU A 113 15.57 -46.57 -14.29
N THR A 114 16.28 -47.46 -13.58
CA THR A 114 15.96 -48.88 -13.53
C THR A 114 16.12 -49.47 -12.13
N LEU A 115 15.23 -50.38 -11.75
CA LEU A 115 15.37 -51.26 -10.59
C LEU A 115 16.09 -52.55 -11.02
N VAL A 116 17.15 -52.93 -10.30
CA VAL A 116 17.92 -54.14 -10.63
C VAL A 116 17.28 -55.34 -9.93
N CYS A 117 16.79 -56.30 -10.72
CA CYS A 117 16.23 -57.55 -10.22
C CYS A 117 17.33 -58.62 -10.05
N TYR A 118 17.01 -59.76 -9.44
CA TYR A 118 17.98 -60.84 -9.22
C TYR A 118 18.65 -61.32 -10.51
N ASP A 119 17.84 -61.56 -11.56
CA ASP A 119 18.23 -62.08 -12.86
C ASP A 119 18.60 -60.99 -13.87
N SER A 120 18.59 -59.73 -13.44
CA SER A 120 19.01 -58.60 -14.27
C SER A 120 20.46 -58.75 -14.70
N ARG A 121 20.78 -58.30 -15.92
CA ARG A 121 22.13 -58.31 -16.52
C ARG A 121 22.75 -59.68 -16.77
N THR A 122 22.00 -60.75 -16.56
CA THR A 122 22.30 -62.04 -17.18
C THR A 122 22.16 -61.92 -18.70
N LYS A 123 22.58 -62.96 -19.45
CA LYS A 123 22.62 -62.94 -20.91
C LYS A 123 21.32 -62.45 -21.56
N GLU A 124 20.18 -62.87 -21.02
CA GLU A 124 18.83 -62.49 -21.48
C GLU A 124 18.09 -61.54 -20.51
N GLY A 125 18.70 -61.23 -19.36
CA GLY A 125 18.07 -60.45 -18.28
C GLY A 125 18.24 -58.94 -18.44
N ARG A 126 17.16 -58.19 -18.27
CA ARG A 126 17.12 -56.72 -18.24
C ARG A 126 16.79 -56.22 -16.83
N ASP A 127 17.18 -54.99 -16.53
CA ASP A 127 16.69 -54.27 -15.34
C ASP A 127 15.20 -53.92 -15.56
N LEU A 128 14.43 -53.66 -14.49
CA LEU A 128 13.05 -53.19 -14.62
C LEU A 128 13.05 -51.66 -14.76
N ALA A 129 12.66 -51.13 -15.93
CA ALA A 129 12.74 -49.69 -16.19
C ALA A 129 11.58 -48.90 -15.56
N ASP A 130 11.81 -47.63 -15.22
CA ASP A 130 10.80 -46.71 -14.67
C ASP A 130 9.54 -46.61 -15.55
N LYS A 131 9.69 -46.64 -16.88
CA LYS A 131 8.57 -46.63 -17.83
C LYS A 131 7.74 -47.92 -17.76
N GLU A 132 8.39 -49.04 -17.48
CA GLU A 132 7.72 -50.33 -17.23
C GLU A 132 6.99 -50.31 -15.88
N LEU A 133 7.62 -49.77 -14.84
CA LEU A 133 7.00 -49.60 -13.54
C LEU A 133 5.77 -48.67 -13.63
N ASN A 134 5.87 -47.55 -14.35
CA ASN A 134 4.74 -46.65 -14.61
C ASN A 134 3.58 -47.38 -15.28
N TYR A 135 3.87 -48.18 -16.32
CA TYR A 135 2.86 -49.01 -16.98
C TYR A 135 2.21 -50.02 -16.01
N LEU A 136 3.00 -50.66 -15.14
CA LEU A 136 2.49 -51.59 -14.14
C LEU A 136 1.60 -50.90 -13.10
N ILE A 137 1.98 -49.71 -12.64
CA ILE A 137 1.17 -48.88 -11.73
C ILE A 137 -0.16 -48.50 -12.39
N GLU A 138 -0.15 -48.14 -13.68
CA GLU A 138 -1.38 -47.84 -14.42
C GLU A 138 -2.32 -49.04 -14.54
N ILE A 139 -1.80 -50.27 -14.67
CA ILE A 139 -2.63 -51.47 -14.66
C ILE A 139 -3.39 -51.58 -13.34
N VAL A 140 -2.71 -51.35 -12.23
CA VAL A 140 -3.30 -51.42 -10.89
C VAL A 140 -4.28 -50.26 -10.64
N ALA A 141 -3.94 -49.06 -11.09
CA ALA A 141 -4.75 -47.85 -10.91
C ALA A 141 -6.13 -47.91 -11.61
N LYS A 142 -6.33 -48.82 -12.57
CA LYS A 142 -7.63 -49.01 -13.25
C LYS A 142 -8.80 -49.29 -12.30
N ASN A 143 -8.53 -49.94 -11.17
CA ASN A 143 -9.54 -50.25 -10.16
C ASN A 143 -9.65 -49.19 -9.06
N ASN A 144 -8.88 -48.11 -9.17
CA ASN A 144 -8.81 -47.00 -8.22
C ASN A 144 -8.50 -47.38 -6.74
N PRO A 145 -7.59 -48.33 -6.44
CA PRO A 145 -7.15 -48.59 -5.07
C PRO A 145 -6.27 -47.45 -4.52
N HIS A 146 -6.02 -47.43 -3.21
CA HIS A 146 -4.97 -46.58 -2.64
C HIS A 146 -3.60 -47.20 -2.90
N ILE A 147 -2.79 -46.60 -3.79
CA ILE A 147 -1.50 -47.15 -4.23
C ILE A 147 -0.35 -46.43 -3.52
N LEU A 148 0.47 -47.21 -2.80
CA LEU A 148 1.71 -46.77 -2.19
C LEU A 148 2.90 -47.52 -2.80
N ILE A 149 3.86 -46.76 -3.30
CA ILE A 149 5.14 -47.24 -3.84
C ILE A 149 6.26 -46.74 -2.92
N VAL A 150 7.11 -47.64 -2.42
CA VAL A 150 8.25 -47.31 -1.57
C VAL A 150 9.52 -47.88 -2.19
N LEU A 151 10.49 -47.01 -2.49
CA LEU A 151 11.72 -47.36 -3.19
C LEU A 151 12.93 -47.01 -2.32
N ASP A 152 13.58 -48.03 -1.75
CA ASP A 152 14.87 -47.93 -1.07
C ASP A 152 16.01 -48.34 -2.03
N CYS A 153 16.30 -47.44 -2.97
CA CYS A 153 17.35 -47.55 -3.98
C CYS A 153 17.85 -46.17 -4.42
N CYS A 154 18.96 -46.11 -5.18
CA CYS A 154 19.52 -44.85 -5.71
C CYS A 154 19.41 -44.75 -7.23
N HIS A 155 19.15 -43.54 -7.72
CA HIS A 155 19.16 -43.18 -9.14
C HIS A 155 19.95 -41.87 -9.35
N SER A 156 21.21 -41.76 -8.89
CA SER A 156 22.01 -40.53 -9.03
C SER A 156 23.33 -40.75 -9.81
N GLY A 157 23.71 -39.80 -10.66
CA GLY A 157 24.72 -40.00 -11.73
C GLY A 157 26.21 -39.86 -11.36
N THR A 158 26.64 -39.92 -10.10
CA THR A 158 28.04 -39.64 -9.73
C THR A 158 28.70 -40.76 -8.92
N ALA A 159 29.51 -41.58 -9.60
CA ALA A 159 30.40 -42.55 -8.96
C ALA A 159 31.60 -41.86 -8.29
N THR A 160 31.38 -41.24 -7.13
CA THR A 160 32.45 -40.70 -6.28
C THR A 160 32.62 -41.64 -5.08
N ARG A 161 33.68 -42.44 -5.09
CA ARG A 161 33.91 -43.54 -4.13
C ARG A 161 34.39 -43.02 -2.76
N ASP A 162 33.58 -43.17 -1.71
CA ASP A 162 34.07 -43.42 -0.35
C ASP A 162 34.03 -44.95 -0.09
N PRO A 163 35.17 -45.64 0.08
CA PRO A 163 35.21 -47.09 0.29
C PRO A 163 34.59 -47.58 1.62
N LYS A 164 34.15 -46.68 2.51
CA LYS A 164 33.54 -47.04 3.80
C LYS A 164 32.00 -47.08 3.78
N VAL A 165 31.36 -46.59 2.73
CA VAL A 165 29.89 -46.48 2.64
C VAL A 165 29.37 -47.43 1.56
N VAL A 166 28.43 -48.30 1.92
CA VAL A 166 27.76 -49.18 0.95
C VAL A 166 26.53 -48.45 0.42
N GLU A 167 26.57 -48.08 -0.85
CA GLU A 167 25.49 -47.41 -1.57
C GLU A 167 24.58 -48.43 -2.26
N ARG A 168 23.27 -48.17 -2.28
CA ARG A 168 22.26 -48.98 -2.97
C ARG A 168 22.15 -48.62 -4.45
N GLN A 169 23.31 -48.56 -5.09
CA GLN A 169 23.47 -48.23 -6.51
C GLN A 169 24.48 -49.16 -7.18
N THR A 170 24.27 -49.45 -8.47
CA THR A 170 25.27 -50.12 -9.31
C THR A 170 25.58 -49.31 -10.57
N SER A 171 26.62 -49.70 -11.31
CA SER A 171 27.00 -49.02 -12.55
C SER A 171 25.89 -49.11 -13.60
N ALA A 172 25.78 -48.09 -14.45
CA ALA A 172 24.83 -48.06 -15.56
C ALA A 172 24.96 -49.30 -16.46
N ASP A 173 23.82 -49.83 -16.93
CA ASP A 173 23.80 -50.88 -17.95
C ASP A 173 23.99 -50.22 -19.32
N GLY A 174 25.14 -50.46 -19.95
CA GLY A 174 25.46 -49.90 -21.27
C GLY A 174 24.64 -50.48 -22.43
N ARG A 175 23.84 -51.53 -22.20
CA ARG A 175 23.02 -52.17 -23.24
C ARG A 175 21.78 -51.33 -23.54
N ALA A 176 21.73 -50.67 -24.70
CA ALA A 176 20.52 -49.98 -25.16
C ALA A 176 19.34 -50.97 -25.27
N ARG A 177 18.15 -50.54 -24.84
CA ARG A 177 16.91 -51.33 -24.93
C ARG A 177 16.16 -51.00 -26.22
N ASP A 178 15.69 -52.03 -26.94
CA ASP A 178 14.81 -51.84 -28.08
C ASP A 178 13.37 -51.60 -27.57
N LEU A 179 12.56 -50.83 -28.31
CA LEU A 179 11.18 -50.56 -27.92
C LEU A 179 10.33 -51.81 -27.76
N LYS A 180 10.64 -52.87 -28.52
CA LYS A 180 9.96 -54.18 -28.42
C LYS A 180 10.30 -54.96 -27.14
N ASP A 181 11.37 -54.59 -26.45
CA ASP A 181 11.83 -55.28 -25.23
C ASP A 181 11.13 -54.73 -23.96
N PHE A 182 10.36 -53.65 -24.09
CA PHE A 182 9.50 -53.14 -23.02
C PHE A 182 8.22 -53.98 -22.89
N ILE A 183 7.71 -54.10 -21.67
CA ILE A 183 6.48 -54.87 -21.39
C ILE A 183 5.18 -54.21 -21.86
N PHE A 184 5.21 -52.91 -22.18
CA PHE A 184 4.02 -52.15 -22.55
C PHE A 184 3.72 -52.25 -24.05
N PRO A 185 2.43 -52.21 -24.45
CA PRO A 185 2.05 -52.24 -25.85
C PRO A 185 2.30 -50.89 -26.55
N GLU A 186 2.38 -50.89 -27.88
CA GLU A 186 2.67 -49.70 -28.69
C GLU A 186 1.62 -48.59 -28.51
N GLU A 187 0.36 -48.96 -28.26
CA GLU A 187 -0.71 -48.00 -27.98
C GLU A 187 -0.45 -47.22 -26.68
N TRP A 188 0.08 -47.89 -25.66
CA TRP A 188 0.45 -47.23 -24.41
C TRP A 188 1.59 -46.25 -24.62
N LEU A 189 2.62 -46.64 -25.38
CA LEU A 189 3.72 -45.75 -25.74
C LEU A 189 3.22 -44.48 -26.42
N LYS A 190 2.31 -44.60 -27.41
CA LYS A 190 1.69 -43.47 -28.11
C LYS A 190 0.92 -42.55 -27.16
N TYR A 191 0.21 -43.11 -26.19
CA TYR A 191 -0.51 -42.34 -25.19
C TYR A 191 0.46 -41.62 -24.23
N ARG A 192 1.47 -42.32 -23.70
CA ARG A 192 2.46 -41.81 -22.75
C ARG A 192 3.26 -40.62 -23.28
N VAL A 193 3.61 -40.63 -24.57
CA VAL A 193 4.36 -39.51 -25.17
C VAL A 193 3.48 -38.33 -25.58
N SER A 194 2.15 -38.48 -25.61
CA SER A 194 1.23 -37.40 -25.95
C SER A 194 1.13 -36.32 -24.87
N ASP A 195 0.67 -35.13 -25.23
CA ASP A 195 0.41 -34.03 -24.28
C ASP A 195 -0.84 -34.26 -23.40
N ARG A 196 -1.61 -35.32 -23.69
CA ARG A 196 -2.83 -35.69 -22.96
C ARG A 196 -2.58 -36.77 -21.91
N TYR A 197 -1.33 -37.15 -21.71
CA TYR A 197 -0.97 -38.16 -20.74
C TYR A 197 -1.20 -37.65 -19.31
N VAL A 198 -1.97 -38.39 -18.53
CA VAL A 198 -2.22 -38.11 -17.12
C VAL A 198 -1.56 -39.24 -16.32
N LEU A 199 -0.69 -38.87 -15.39
CA LEU A 199 -0.07 -39.85 -14.48
C LEU A 199 -1.14 -40.50 -13.61
N PRO A 200 -1.07 -41.82 -13.37
CA PRO A 200 -1.98 -42.50 -12.46
C PRO A 200 -1.81 -41.95 -11.03
N ARG A 201 -2.92 -41.82 -10.30
CA ARG A 201 -2.94 -41.41 -8.89
C ARG A 201 -2.25 -42.47 -8.04
N HIS A 202 -1.16 -42.12 -7.37
CA HIS A 202 -0.45 -42.96 -6.39
C HIS A 202 0.40 -42.08 -5.47
N VAL A 203 0.86 -42.66 -4.36
CA VAL A 203 1.87 -42.10 -3.45
C VAL A 203 3.19 -42.83 -3.68
N ALA A 204 4.26 -42.12 -4.01
CA ALA A 204 5.60 -42.67 -4.13
C ALA A 204 6.54 -42.06 -3.09
N ILE A 205 7.28 -42.89 -2.36
CA ILE A 205 8.32 -42.46 -1.41
C ILE A 205 9.66 -43.04 -1.86
N ALA A 206 10.62 -42.16 -2.13
CA ALA A 206 11.98 -42.52 -2.52
C ALA A 206 12.95 -42.26 -1.36
N ALA A 207 13.97 -43.11 -1.21
CA ALA A 207 14.92 -43.06 -0.10
C ALA A 207 15.89 -41.86 -0.12
N CYS A 208 16.08 -41.20 -1.26
CA CYS A 208 16.99 -40.06 -1.42
C CYS A 208 16.57 -39.19 -2.62
N ARG A 209 17.11 -37.96 -2.70
CA ARG A 209 16.98 -37.09 -3.88
C ARG A 209 17.81 -37.61 -5.05
N SER A 210 17.47 -37.19 -6.28
CA SER A 210 18.17 -37.62 -7.52
C SER A 210 19.67 -37.28 -7.61
N HIS A 211 20.20 -36.43 -6.74
CA HIS A 211 21.64 -36.11 -6.65
C HIS A 211 22.33 -36.71 -5.42
N GLN A 212 21.60 -37.48 -4.61
CA GLN A 212 22.06 -38.11 -3.38
C GLN A 212 22.09 -39.64 -3.54
N THR A 213 22.61 -40.36 -2.53
CA THR A 213 22.71 -41.82 -2.55
C THR A 213 22.03 -42.41 -1.31
N ALA A 214 21.19 -43.42 -1.49
CA ALA A 214 20.68 -44.28 -0.42
C ALA A 214 21.77 -45.25 0.10
N LYS A 215 22.00 -45.26 1.41
CA LYS A 215 23.12 -45.95 2.06
C LYS A 215 22.65 -47.09 2.97
N GLU A 216 23.49 -48.09 3.18
CA GLU A 216 23.28 -49.06 4.27
C GLU A 216 23.67 -48.46 5.64
N HIS A 217 22.83 -48.67 6.63
CA HIS A 217 22.99 -48.26 8.02
C HIS A 217 23.02 -49.50 8.94
N ARG A 218 23.81 -49.41 10.01
CA ARG A 218 23.87 -50.43 11.07
C ARG A 218 23.25 -49.86 12.34
N GLY A 219 21.98 -50.17 12.55
CA GLY A 219 21.23 -49.75 13.73
C GLY A 219 21.47 -50.66 14.95
N GLU A 220 20.56 -50.58 15.92
CA GLU A 220 20.62 -51.40 17.14
C GLU A 220 20.61 -52.90 16.80
N GLY A 221 21.52 -53.66 17.44
CA GLY A 221 21.72 -55.09 17.15
C GLY A 221 22.69 -55.39 15.99
N ASN A 222 23.34 -54.37 15.41
CA ASN A 222 24.39 -54.49 14.39
C ASN A 222 23.97 -55.27 13.12
N LYS A 223 22.67 -55.32 12.83
CA LYS A 223 22.14 -55.86 11.57
C LYS A 223 22.20 -54.77 10.49
N PRO A 224 22.78 -55.06 9.29
CA PRO A 224 22.76 -54.12 8.18
C PRO A 224 21.33 -53.95 7.63
N ARG A 225 20.92 -52.71 7.39
CA ARG A 225 19.62 -52.30 6.83
C ARG A 225 19.80 -51.07 5.94
N GLY A 226 18.81 -50.70 5.14
CA GLY A 226 18.81 -49.40 4.45
C GLY A 226 18.65 -48.29 5.47
N ALA A 227 19.39 -47.18 5.34
CA ALA A 227 19.21 -46.02 6.21
C ALA A 227 17.75 -45.56 6.17
N PHE A 228 17.20 -45.36 4.97
CA PHE A 228 15.80 -45.00 4.79
C PHE A 228 14.87 -46.03 5.39
N SER A 229 14.94 -47.31 5.00
CA SER A 229 14.07 -48.35 5.56
C SER A 229 14.16 -48.48 7.09
N TYR A 230 15.34 -48.30 7.68
CA TYR A 230 15.53 -48.33 9.13
C TYR A 230 14.74 -47.22 9.82
N PHE A 231 15.01 -45.96 9.44
CA PHE A 231 14.35 -44.79 10.03
C PHE A 231 12.85 -44.71 9.65
N PHE A 232 12.47 -45.20 8.47
CA PHE A 232 11.08 -45.38 8.05
C PHE A 232 10.32 -46.28 9.02
N THR A 233 10.86 -47.47 9.34
CA THR A 233 10.23 -48.36 10.31
C THR A 233 10.23 -47.80 11.73
N GLN A 234 11.27 -47.05 12.11
CA GLN A 234 11.36 -46.41 13.43
C GLN A 234 10.29 -45.33 13.60
N ALA A 235 10.13 -44.43 12.62
CA ALA A 235 9.10 -43.39 12.61
C ALA A 235 7.69 -44.00 12.71
N LEU A 236 7.42 -45.06 11.93
CA LEU A 236 6.14 -45.77 11.96
C LEU A 236 5.85 -46.44 13.30
N GLN A 237 6.86 -47.00 13.96
CA GLN A 237 6.71 -47.63 15.28
C GLN A 237 6.47 -46.59 16.38
N ARG A 238 7.27 -45.53 16.42
CA ARG A 238 7.15 -44.45 17.43
C ARG A 238 5.79 -43.76 17.39
N THR A 239 5.28 -43.52 16.19
CA THR A 239 4.01 -42.81 15.99
C THR A 239 2.80 -43.73 15.85
N HIS A 240 2.99 -45.04 16.00
CA HIS A 240 1.95 -46.05 15.80
C HIS A 240 1.23 -45.92 14.44
N GLY A 241 1.95 -45.48 13.40
CA GLY A 241 1.41 -45.30 12.05
C GLY A 241 0.38 -44.17 11.89
N ARG A 242 0.29 -43.24 12.86
CA ARG A 242 -0.72 -42.18 12.88
C ARG A 242 -0.35 -40.91 12.11
N LEU A 243 0.90 -40.79 11.65
CA LEU A 243 1.34 -39.64 10.87
C LEU A 243 0.70 -39.65 9.47
N SER A 244 0.44 -38.44 8.95
CA SER A 244 0.18 -38.26 7.52
C SER A 244 1.42 -38.63 6.71
N TYR A 245 1.27 -38.90 5.42
CA TYR A 245 2.41 -39.15 4.54
C TYR A 245 3.42 -38.01 4.51
N ALA A 246 2.94 -36.76 4.52
CA ALA A 246 3.80 -35.57 4.58
C ALA A 246 4.60 -35.53 5.90
N ASP A 247 3.93 -35.70 7.04
CA ASP A 247 4.57 -35.65 8.36
C ASP A 247 5.51 -36.84 8.55
N LEU A 248 5.17 -38.03 8.02
CA LEU A 248 5.99 -39.22 8.06
C LEU A 248 7.32 -38.98 7.33
N VAL A 249 7.29 -38.46 6.11
CA VAL A 249 8.52 -38.23 5.33
C VAL A 249 9.35 -37.10 5.94
N GLN A 250 8.71 -36.11 6.56
CA GLN A 250 9.41 -35.08 7.32
C GLN A 250 10.12 -35.65 8.55
N ASP A 251 9.45 -36.53 9.29
CA ASP A 251 10.02 -37.21 10.46
C ASP A 251 11.19 -38.14 10.09
N ILE A 252 11.05 -38.88 8.98
CA ILE A 252 12.13 -39.72 8.47
C ILE A 252 13.33 -38.86 8.05
N ASN A 253 13.10 -37.74 7.36
CA ASN A 253 14.17 -36.79 7.02
C ASN A 253 14.89 -36.29 8.28
N ALA A 254 14.14 -35.89 9.31
CA ALA A 254 14.67 -35.47 10.60
C ALA A 254 15.58 -36.53 11.23
N LEU A 255 15.13 -37.80 11.25
CA LEU A 255 15.92 -38.91 11.78
C LEU A 255 17.19 -39.18 10.97
N ILE A 256 17.09 -39.15 9.64
CA ILE A 256 18.23 -39.41 8.74
C ILE A 256 19.29 -38.33 8.86
N LEU A 257 18.91 -37.05 8.83
CA LEU A 257 19.85 -35.92 8.90
C LEU A 257 20.70 -35.92 10.18
N SER A 258 20.22 -36.53 11.27
CA SER A 258 20.99 -36.65 12.51
C SER A 258 22.09 -37.72 12.47
N LYS A 259 22.07 -38.65 11.50
CA LYS A 259 22.91 -39.87 11.49
C LYS A 259 23.59 -40.19 10.17
N VAL A 260 23.06 -39.74 9.04
CA VAL A 260 23.48 -40.13 7.69
C VAL A 260 23.56 -38.90 6.80
N ASN A 261 24.78 -38.55 6.41
CA ASN A 261 25.01 -37.41 5.53
C ASN A 261 24.49 -37.68 4.12
N ASP A 262 24.16 -36.64 3.36
CA ASP A 262 23.81 -36.70 1.92
C ASP A 262 22.73 -37.75 1.59
N GLN A 263 21.66 -37.82 2.39
CA GLN A 263 20.48 -38.64 2.11
C GLN A 263 19.22 -37.96 2.64
N SER A 264 18.28 -37.64 1.76
CA SER A 264 17.01 -37.00 2.14
C SER A 264 15.85 -37.62 1.37
N PRO A 265 14.94 -38.38 2.03
CA PRO A 265 13.80 -38.97 1.37
C PRO A 265 12.87 -37.95 0.70
N GLN A 266 12.26 -38.38 -0.39
CA GLN A 266 11.30 -37.60 -1.16
C GLN A 266 9.95 -38.30 -1.23
N ILE A 267 8.89 -37.51 -1.40
CA ILE A 267 7.54 -38.00 -1.62
C ILE A 267 6.87 -37.28 -2.78
N GLU A 268 6.19 -38.05 -3.60
CA GLU A 268 5.38 -37.57 -4.72
C GLU A 268 3.96 -38.12 -4.59
N ALA A 269 2.97 -37.24 -4.48
CA ALA A 269 1.56 -37.58 -4.42
C ALA A 269 0.67 -36.35 -4.70
N PRO A 270 -0.60 -36.53 -5.07
CA PRO A 270 -1.60 -35.46 -5.01
C PRO A 270 -1.72 -34.86 -3.60
N ALA A 271 -2.01 -33.56 -3.50
CA ALA A 271 -2.05 -32.84 -2.23
C ALA A 271 -3.04 -33.40 -1.19
N GLU A 272 -4.14 -33.99 -1.67
CA GLU A 272 -5.13 -34.68 -0.83
C GLU A 272 -4.60 -35.99 -0.23
N ASP A 273 -3.73 -36.70 -0.97
CA ASP A 273 -3.15 -37.98 -0.54
C ASP A 273 -2.03 -37.79 0.47
N LEU A 274 -1.28 -36.69 0.37
CA LEU A 274 -0.25 -36.32 1.36
C LEU A 274 -0.79 -36.19 2.79
N ARG A 275 -2.08 -35.91 2.94
CA ARG A 275 -2.77 -35.78 4.24
C ARG A 275 -3.31 -37.10 4.78
N GLN A 276 -3.28 -38.18 3.99
CA GLN A 276 -3.71 -39.50 4.45
C GLN A 276 -2.64 -40.14 5.34
N THR A 277 -3.05 -41.06 6.20
CA THR A 277 -2.12 -41.86 7.02
C THR A 277 -1.44 -42.95 6.21
N PHE A 278 -0.33 -43.47 6.74
CA PHE A 278 0.38 -44.60 6.14
C PHE A 278 -0.58 -45.78 5.89
N LEU A 279 -0.63 -46.27 4.63
CA LEU A 279 -1.53 -47.30 4.09
C LEU A 279 -2.98 -46.88 3.88
N GLY A 280 -3.29 -45.59 3.90
CA GLY A 280 -4.65 -45.11 3.66
C GLY A 280 -5.55 -45.25 4.88
N GLY A 281 -6.44 -44.26 5.04
CA GLY A 281 -7.29 -44.12 6.21
C GLY A 281 -7.52 -42.65 6.55
N ALA A 282 -8.63 -42.35 7.21
CA ALA A 282 -8.84 -41.04 7.82
C ALA A 282 -7.70 -40.82 8.82
N ALA A 283 -6.82 -39.86 8.51
CA ALA A 283 -5.89 -39.37 9.50
C ALA A 283 -6.68 -38.97 10.74
N GLY A 284 -6.19 -39.36 11.92
CA GLY A 284 -6.59 -38.66 13.13
C GLY A 284 -6.32 -37.17 12.94
N GLU A 285 -7.07 -36.33 13.67
CA GLU A 285 -6.93 -34.87 13.61
C GLU A 285 -5.46 -34.45 13.51
N ARG A 286 -5.17 -33.52 12.60
CA ARG A 286 -3.84 -32.99 12.37
C ARG A 286 -3.23 -32.60 13.71
N LEU A 287 -2.15 -33.30 14.06
CA LEU A 287 -1.35 -32.97 15.22
C LEU A 287 -0.61 -31.66 14.89
N ASN A 288 -1.06 -30.56 15.48
CA ASN A 288 -0.50 -29.23 15.24
C ASN A 288 0.73 -29.00 16.14
N TYR A 289 1.79 -29.73 15.86
CA TYR A 289 3.12 -29.49 16.42
C TYR A 289 4.13 -29.20 15.30
N PHE A 290 5.27 -28.65 15.68
CA PHE A 290 6.46 -28.60 14.86
C PHE A 290 7.45 -29.67 15.31
N THR A 291 8.20 -30.23 14.39
CA THR A 291 9.27 -31.17 14.72
C THR A 291 10.51 -30.38 15.11
N LEU A 292 10.97 -30.58 16.34
CA LEU A 292 12.22 -30.05 16.87
C LEU A 292 13.33 -31.10 16.71
N THR A 293 14.45 -30.70 16.12
CA THR A 293 15.62 -31.57 15.89
C THR A 293 16.91 -30.80 16.05
N TYR A 294 18.00 -31.49 16.38
CA TYR A 294 19.33 -30.93 16.26
C TYR A 294 19.85 -31.15 14.83
N ASN A 295 20.04 -30.05 14.08
CA ASN A 295 20.54 -30.11 12.70
C ASN A 295 22.07 -29.96 12.71
N THR A 296 22.77 -31.01 12.28
CA THR A 296 24.24 -31.09 12.31
C THR A 296 24.92 -30.64 11.01
N GLU A 297 24.22 -30.63 9.88
CA GLU A 297 24.82 -30.32 8.56
C GLU A 297 24.80 -28.82 8.22
N ASP A 298 23.65 -28.17 8.36
CA ASP A 298 23.43 -26.82 7.84
C ASP A 298 23.59 -25.73 8.92
N TYR A 299 23.15 -26.04 10.15
CA TYR A 299 22.97 -25.02 11.19
C TYR A 299 23.82 -25.22 12.45
N ASP A 300 24.24 -26.46 12.72
CA ASP A 300 24.85 -26.91 13.99
C ASP A 300 24.07 -26.40 15.22
N ASP A 301 22.74 -26.60 15.21
CA ASP A 301 21.83 -25.98 16.18
C ASP A 301 20.49 -26.73 16.31
N TRP A 302 19.75 -26.44 17.38
CA TRP A 302 18.36 -26.89 17.54
C TRP A 302 17.44 -26.07 16.64
N VAL A 303 16.66 -26.78 15.83
CA VAL A 303 15.75 -26.16 14.87
C VAL A 303 14.37 -26.79 14.89
N ILE A 304 13.35 -25.95 14.74
CA ILE A 304 12.00 -26.39 14.40
C ILE A 304 11.79 -26.28 12.89
N ASN A 305 11.03 -27.21 12.34
CA ASN A 305 10.56 -27.21 10.94
C ASN A 305 9.49 -26.14 10.63
N ALA A 306 9.61 -24.96 11.23
CA ALA A 306 8.70 -23.85 11.04
C ALA A 306 9.49 -22.55 10.90
N GLY A 307 9.06 -21.67 10.00
CA GLY A 307 9.73 -20.41 9.70
C GLY A 307 8.73 -19.30 9.39
N ALA A 308 9.18 -18.25 8.71
CA ALA A 308 8.34 -17.13 8.31
C ALA A 308 7.13 -17.56 7.45
N LEU A 309 7.29 -18.56 6.57
CA LEU A 309 6.18 -19.12 5.77
C LEU A 309 5.12 -19.81 6.64
N HIS A 310 5.52 -20.28 7.81
CA HIS A 310 4.66 -20.97 8.76
C HIS A 310 4.07 -20.03 9.81
N GLY A 311 4.26 -18.70 9.65
CA GLY A 311 3.72 -17.69 10.55
C GLY A 311 4.54 -17.45 11.82
N ILE A 312 5.74 -18.04 11.94
CA ILE A 312 6.67 -17.71 13.03
C ILE A 312 7.20 -16.30 12.79
N ARG A 313 7.06 -15.44 13.81
CA ARG A 313 7.49 -14.04 13.71
C ARG A 313 8.95 -13.90 14.12
N PRO A 314 9.72 -13.01 13.45
CA PRO A 314 11.10 -12.74 13.82
C PRO A 314 11.24 -12.37 15.31
N ALA A 315 12.30 -12.83 15.97
CA ALA A 315 12.57 -12.53 17.38
C ALA A 315 12.66 -11.01 17.67
N THR A 316 12.99 -10.19 16.67
CA THR A 316 12.97 -8.73 16.77
C THR A 316 11.58 -8.15 17.04
N GLU A 317 10.52 -8.88 16.71
CA GLU A 317 9.13 -8.52 17.02
C GLU A 317 8.68 -9.06 18.37
N GLY A 318 9.52 -9.86 19.04
CA GLY A 318 9.32 -10.47 20.35
C GLY A 318 9.54 -11.98 20.31
N GLU A 319 9.56 -12.59 21.49
CA GLU A 319 9.88 -14.02 21.66
C GLU A 319 8.67 -14.91 21.39
N THR A 320 8.82 -15.92 20.54
CA THR A 320 7.87 -17.03 20.42
C THR A 320 8.32 -18.16 21.33
N VAL A 321 7.46 -18.59 22.25
CA VAL A 321 7.78 -19.64 23.23
C VAL A 321 7.09 -20.94 22.84
N LEU A 322 7.84 -22.03 22.95
CA LEU A 322 7.46 -23.39 22.58
C LEU A 322 7.48 -24.28 23.83
N ALA A 323 6.46 -25.13 23.96
CA ALA A 323 6.49 -26.28 24.86
C ALA A 323 6.97 -27.50 24.08
N ILE A 324 7.94 -28.22 24.64
CA ILE A 324 8.59 -29.36 23.99
C ILE A 324 8.10 -30.65 24.63
N PHE A 325 7.69 -31.61 23.80
CA PHE A 325 7.14 -32.90 24.19
C PHE A 325 7.92 -34.04 23.52
N PRO A 326 8.02 -35.21 24.18
CA PRO A 326 8.50 -36.42 23.52
C PRO A 326 7.68 -36.77 22.29
N GLN A 327 8.35 -37.30 21.27
CA GLN A 327 7.68 -37.76 20.06
C GLN A 327 6.73 -38.93 20.38
N GLY A 328 5.50 -38.88 19.88
CA GLY A 328 4.48 -39.92 20.13
C GLY A 328 3.60 -39.69 21.36
N THR A 329 3.79 -38.57 22.07
CA THR A 329 2.87 -38.10 23.11
C THR A 329 1.42 -38.12 22.58
N PRO A 330 0.42 -38.66 23.29
CA PRO A 330 -0.96 -38.65 22.84
C PRO A 330 -1.44 -37.21 22.48
N PRO A 331 -2.14 -36.99 21.35
CA PRO A 331 -2.61 -35.67 20.94
C PRO A 331 -3.32 -34.88 22.04
N GLU A 332 -4.14 -35.58 22.83
CA GLU A 332 -4.91 -35.01 23.95
C GLU A 332 -4.00 -34.38 25.03
N GLN A 333 -2.80 -34.94 25.23
CA GLN A 333 -1.83 -34.47 26.23
C GLN A 333 -0.99 -33.29 25.73
N LEU A 334 -0.90 -33.06 24.41
CA LEU A 334 -0.18 -31.90 23.87
C LEU A 334 -0.84 -30.57 24.24
N SER A 335 -2.11 -30.60 24.63
CA SER A 335 -2.83 -29.43 25.09
C SER A 335 -2.54 -29.06 26.55
N ASP A 336 -1.87 -29.92 27.32
CA ASP A 336 -1.53 -29.69 28.72
C ASP A 336 -0.02 -29.45 28.86
N ILE A 337 0.33 -28.21 29.16
CA ILE A 337 1.72 -27.74 29.20
C ILE A 337 2.52 -28.44 30.31
N SER A 338 1.84 -28.98 31.34
CA SER A 338 2.51 -29.72 32.43
C SER A 338 3.15 -31.04 31.98
N HIS A 339 2.77 -31.58 30.82
CA HIS A 339 3.41 -32.76 30.22
C HIS A 339 4.62 -32.43 29.34
N ALA A 340 4.96 -31.14 29.17
CA ALA A 340 6.14 -30.74 28.43
C ALA A 340 7.42 -31.07 29.23
N ILE A 341 8.44 -31.59 28.55
CA ILE A 341 9.74 -31.89 29.16
C ILE A 341 10.57 -30.63 29.40
N CYS A 342 10.42 -29.62 28.54
CA CYS A 342 11.03 -28.31 28.69
C CYS A 342 10.35 -27.27 27.80
N HIS A 343 10.77 -26.01 27.93
CA HIS A 343 10.37 -24.92 27.06
C HIS A 343 11.55 -24.37 26.28
N ALA A 344 11.28 -23.90 25.07
CA ALA A 344 12.25 -23.24 24.21
C ALA A 344 11.72 -21.90 23.68
N VAL A 345 12.62 -21.00 23.31
CA VAL A 345 12.31 -19.74 22.65
C VAL A 345 12.88 -19.76 21.24
N VAL A 346 12.12 -19.24 20.28
CA VAL A 346 12.61 -19.03 18.91
C VAL A 346 13.54 -17.81 18.88
N THR A 347 14.80 -18.02 18.47
CA THR A 347 15.83 -16.97 18.45
C THR A 347 16.09 -16.42 17.05
N THR A 348 16.04 -17.29 16.02
CA THR A 348 16.25 -16.91 14.62
C THR A 348 15.19 -17.54 13.74
N VAL A 349 14.53 -16.73 12.91
CA VAL A 349 13.49 -17.20 11.99
C VAL A 349 14.02 -17.15 10.56
N LEU A 350 14.05 -18.30 9.90
CA LEU A 350 14.35 -18.44 8.47
C LEU A 350 13.03 -18.69 7.71
N THR A 351 13.10 -18.89 6.40
CA THR A 351 11.92 -19.05 5.54
C THR A 351 11.05 -20.25 5.95
N GLU A 352 11.67 -21.42 6.13
CA GLU A 352 10.99 -22.70 6.40
C GLU A 352 11.33 -23.30 7.78
N VAL A 353 12.40 -22.80 8.42
CA VAL A 353 13.00 -23.36 9.64
C VAL A 353 13.27 -22.23 10.62
N SER A 354 13.29 -22.50 11.93
CA SER A 354 13.69 -21.53 12.95
C SER A 354 14.61 -22.16 13.99
N LYS A 355 15.64 -21.42 14.40
CA LYS A 355 16.54 -21.81 15.50
C LYS A 355 15.87 -21.54 16.84
N VAL A 356 16.14 -22.41 17.82
CA VAL A 356 15.55 -22.31 19.16
C VAL A 356 16.60 -22.47 20.25
N GLU A 357 16.36 -21.83 21.39
CA GLU A 357 17.16 -21.99 22.61
C GLU A 357 16.27 -22.43 23.77
N PHE A 358 16.73 -23.38 24.59
CA PHE A 358 15.97 -23.84 25.76
C PHE A 358 16.02 -22.81 26.89
N ILE A 359 14.86 -22.51 27.48
CA ILE A 359 14.72 -21.54 28.57
C ILE A 359 14.43 -22.20 29.93
N THR A 360 14.18 -23.51 29.95
CA THR A 360 14.09 -24.35 31.16
C THR A 360 15.11 -25.49 31.09
N ASP A 361 15.22 -26.28 32.15
CA ASP A 361 16.09 -27.47 32.18
C ASP A 361 15.78 -28.39 30.99
N SER A 362 16.81 -28.77 30.26
CA SER A 362 16.74 -29.57 29.02
C SER A 362 17.56 -30.86 29.14
N SER A 363 17.89 -31.32 30.35
CA SER A 363 18.70 -32.52 30.59
C SER A 363 18.13 -33.81 30.00
N GLU A 364 16.82 -33.87 29.74
CA GLU A 364 16.13 -35.02 29.14
C GLU A 364 16.14 -35.01 27.60
N ILE A 365 16.67 -33.95 26.97
CA ILE A 365 16.75 -33.83 25.51
C ILE A 365 18.05 -34.42 24.97
N SER A 366 17.92 -35.31 23.99
CA SER A 366 19.00 -35.96 23.26
C SER A 366 19.15 -35.36 21.86
N PHE A 367 20.39 -35.06 21.45
CA PHE A 367 20.71 -34.61 20.09
C PHE A 367 20.38 -35.63 18.99
N GLU A 368 20.10 -36.87 19.38
CA GLU A 368 19.84 -37.98 18.46
C GLU A 368 18.35 -38.26 18.24
N GLU A 369 17.47 -37.51 18.92
CA GLU A 369 16.03 -37.74 18.90
C GLU A 369 15.26 -36.50 18.42
N PRO A 370 14.21 -36.67 17.61
CA PRO A 370 13.27 -35.60 17.31
C PRO A 370 12.24 -35.45 18.44
N TYR A 371 11.74 -34.23 18.62
CA TYR A 371 10.73 -33.86 19.60
C TYR A 371 9.58 -33.10 18.94
N TRP A 372 8.46 -32.96 19.63
CA TRP A 372 7.33 -32.14 19.19
C TRP A 372 7.33 -30.81 19.93
N ALA A 373 7.22 -29.71 19.19
CA ALA A 373 7.21 -28.35 19.70
C ALA A 373 5.84 -27.71 19.44
N VAL A 374 5.19 -27.20 20.48
CA VAL A 374 3.89 -26.53 20.39
C VAL A 374 4.04 -25.08 20.81
N ILE A 375 3.51 -24.14 20.01
CA ILE A 375 3.55 -22.71 20.36
C ILE A 375 2.62 -22.45 21.55
N ILE A 376 3.19 -21.98 22.66
CA ILE A 376 2.45 -21.60 23.88
C ILE A 376 2.36 -20.09 24.08
N SER A 377 3.24 -19.32 23.43
CA SER A 377 3.20 -17.86 23.46
C SER A 377 3.70 -17.28 22.14
N VAL A 378 2.95 -16.32 21.58
CA VAL A 378 3.36 -15.54 20.42
C VAL A 378 3.54 -14.08 20.82
N PRO A 379 4.55 -13.39 20.26
CA PRO A 379 4.77 -12.00 20.59
C PRO A 379 3.68 -11.09 20.00
N VAL A 380 3.30 -10.06 20.76
CA VAL A 380 2.49 -8.95 20.26
C VAL A 380 3.43 -7.95 19.57
N PRO A 381 3.21 -7.59 18.29
CA PRO A 381 4.14 -6.75 17.54
C PRO A 381 4.27 -5.35 18.15
N GLN A 382 5.48 -4.79 18.08
CA GLN A 382 5.68 -3.34 18.27
C GLN A 382 5.36 -2.63 16.96
N LEU A 383 4.55 -1.58 17.03
CA LEU A 383 4.37 -0.72 15.87
C LEU A 383 5.55 0.23 15.77
N LYS A 384 6.13 0.28 14.57
CA LYS A 384 7.26 1.13 14.23
C LYS A 384 6.74 2.52 13.89
N VAL A 385 7.31 3.53 14.53
CA VAL A 385 6.87 4.92 14.39
C VAL A 385 8.06 5.78 14.01
N ASN A 386 7.96 6.49 12.89
CA ASN A 386 8.98 7.44 12.45
C ASN A 386 8.69 8.84 13.02
N PHE A 387 9.71 9.50 13.58
CA PHE A 387 9.56 10.81 14.23
C PHE A 387 10.10 11.90 13.30
N VAL A 388 9.25 12.86 12.91
CA VAL A 388 9.59 13.87 11.89
C VAL A 388 9.19 15.28 12.31
N GLY A 389 9.90 16.30 11.81
CA GLY A 389 9.60 17.71 12.06
C GLY A 389 10.50 18.40 13.10
N ASP A 390 9.92 19.30 13.90
CA ASP A 390 10.64 20.22 14.79
C ASP A 390 11.44 19.47 15.87
N ALA A 391 12.77 19.67 15.88
CA ALA A 391 13.70 18.91 16.73
C ALA A 391 13.34 18.90 18.23
N ARG A 392 12.90 20.05 18.76
CA ARG A 392 12.47 20.16 20.17
C ARG A 392 11.24 19.31 20.48
N GLY A 393 10.29 19.22 19.55
CA GLY A 393 9.12 18.37 19.72
C GLY A 393 9.50 16.89 19.70
N ILE A 394 10.36 16.50 18.74
CA ILE A 394 10.87 15.12 18.63
C ILE A 394 11.59 14.69 19.91
N GLU A 395 12.46 15.53 20.46
CA GLU A 395 13.22 15.22 21.69
C GLU A 395 12.30 14.97 22.89
N LEU A 396 11.28 15.82 23.08
CA LEU A 396 10.28 15.64 24.13
C LEU A 396 9.44 14.36 23.92
N ALA A 397 9.11 14.05 22.67
CA ALA A 397 8.37 12.84 22.32
C ALA A 397 9.20 11.57 22.57
N ARG A 398 10.49 11.54 22.21
CA ARG A 398 11.42 10.44 22.53
C ARG A 398 11.62 10.28 24.04
N THR A 399 11.78 11.38 24.77
CA THR A 399 11.87 11.35 26.25
C THR A 399 10.60 10.79 26.87
N SER A 400 9.44 11.18 26.34
CA SER A 400 8.14 10.66 26.79
C SER A 400 8.00 9.18 26.47
N LEU A 401 8.44 8.73 25.29
CA LEU A 401 8.46 7.32 24.88
C LEU A 401 9.31 6.45 25.81
N ALA A 402 10.41 6.98 26.32
CA ALA A 402 11.27 6.28 27.27
C ALA A 402 10.74 6.23 28.72
N THR A 403 9.64 6.93 29.02
CA THR A 403 9.13 7.12 30.41
C THR A 403 7.60 7.00 30.54
N VAL A 404 6.94 6.29 29.63
CA VAL A 404 5.47 6.27 29.52
C VAL A 404 4.78 5.61 30.73
N GLU A 405 5.29 4.45 31.16
CA GLU A 405 4.72 3.65 32.25
C GLU A 405 5.62 3.72 33.48
N GLN A 406 5.27 4.57 34.45
CA GLN A 406 5.97 4.69 35.74
C GLN A 406 7.50 4.92 35.65
N GLY A 407 7.99 5.47 34.52
CA GLY A 407 9.41 5.72 34.29
C GLY A 407 10.12 4.71 33.38
N GLU A 408 9.39 3.73 32.83
CA GLU A 408 9.91 2.76 31.87
C GLU A 408 9.50 3.11 30.42
N ALA A 409 10.25 2.55 29.46
CA ALA A 409 10.02 2.76 28.04
C ALA A 409 8.76 2.05 27.55
N SER A 410 8.12 2.60 26.52
CA SER A 410 6.94 1.97 25.92
C SER A 410 7.27 0.58 25.40
N LEU A 411 6.42 -0.38 25.77
CA LEU A 411 6.52 -1.76 25.33
C LEU A 411 5.84 -1.98 23.96
N LEU A 412 4.96 -1.06 23.54
CA LEU A 412 4.09 -1.20 22.37
C LEU A 412 4.63 -0.47 21.13
N ILE A 413 5.51 0.51 21.31
CA ILE A 413 6.00 1.40 20.25
C ILE A 413 7.51 1.31 20.19
N ARG A 414 8.05 1.22 18.96
CA ARG A 414 9.47 1.36 18.67
C ARG A 414 9.70 2.47 17.65
N GLU A 415 10.78 3.23 17.79
CA GLU A 415 11.18 4.19 16.76
C GLU A 415 11.69 3.46 15.51
N ALA A 416 11.17 3.84 14.34
CA ALA A 416 11.56 3.26 13.06
C ALA A 416 12.92 3.79 12.58
N GLU A 417 13.71 2.97 11.90
CA GLU A 417 15.00 3.40 11.32
C GLU A 417 14.81 4.28 10.07
N SER A 418 13.70 4.10 9.35
CA SER A 418 13.33 4.89 8.17
C SER A 418 11.81 5.09 8.08
N SER A 419 11.37 6.03 7.24
CA SER A 419 9.95 6.28 6.95
C SER A 419 9.28 5.08 6.24
N GLU A 420 10.04 4.32 5.45
CA GLU A 420 9.53 3.15 4.71
C GLU A 420 9.27 1.93 5.62
N ASP A 421 9.98 1.84 6.75
CA ASP A 421 9.82 0.79 7.75
C ASP A 421 8.76 1.13 8.81
N ALA A 422 8.17 2.33 8.76
CA ALA A 422 7.23 2.78 9.78
C ALA A 422 5.77 2.40 9.45
N ASN A 423 4.99 2.06 10.47
CA ASN A 423 3.54 1.94 10.36
C ASN A 423 2.87 3.32 10.45
N TYR A 424 3.42 4.20 11.30
CA TYR A 424 2.92 5.55 11.55
C TYR A 424 4.06 6.58 11.58
N GLU A 425 3.73 7.83 11.28
CA GLU A 425 4.61 8.98 11.48
C GLU A 425 4.07 9.84 12.64
N LEU A 426 4.93 10.13 13.62
CA LEU A 426 4.69 11.15 14.64
C LEU A 426 5.38 12.44 14.17
N GLU A 427 4.59 13.40 13.69
CA GLU A 427 5.10 14.67 13.19
C GLU A 427 4.96 15.78 14.24
N ALA A 428 6.08 16.39 14.61
CA ALA A 428 6.11 17.64 15.36
C ALA A 428 6.14 18.81 14.37
N HIS A 429 5.06 19.59 14.26
CA HIS A 429 5.01 20.74 13.35
C HIS A 429 4.33 21.95 14.00
N GLN A 430 5.02 23.10 14.01
CA GLN A 430 4.47 24.39 14.47
C GLN A 430 3.88 24.34 15.89
N GLY A 431 4.53 23.65 16.81
CA GLY A 431 4.07 23.51 18.19
C GLY A 431 2.95 22.49 18.41
N GLN A 432 2.58 21.72 17.39
CA GLN A 432 1.62 20.61 17.46
C GLN A 432 2.29 19.26 17.19
N TYR A 433 1.72 18.19 17.75
CA TYR A 433 2.01 16.81 17.41
C TYR A 433 0.88 16.19 16.59
N TRP A 434 1.23 15.49 15.53
CA TRP A 434 0.33 14.79 14.62
C TRP A 434 0.69 13.31 14.59
N ILE A 435 -0.31 12.43 14.52
CA ILE A 435 -0.09 11.02 14.19
C ILE A 435 -0.67 10.78 12.80
N LYS A 436 0.20 10.37 11.88
CA LYS A 436 -0.10 10.14 10.48
C LYS A 436 0.16 8.70 10.11
N GLN A 437 -0.56 8.18 9.13
CA GLN A 437 -0.26 6.88 8.54
C GLN A 437 0.97 7.00 7.65
N ALA A 438 1.95 6.11 7.77
CA ALA A 438 3.23 6.28 7.06
C ALA A 438 3.09 6.17 5.53
N SER A 439 2.18 5.30 5.05
CA SER A 439 2.00 5.02 3.63
C SER A 439 1.45 6.20 2.81
N ASP A 440 0.54 6.99 3.37
CA ASP A 440 -0.13 8.10 2.66
C ASP A 440 -0.04 9.45 3.40
N ARG A 441 0.64 9.47 4.55
CA ARG A 441 0.82 10.64 5.43
C ARG A 441 -0.49 11.30 5.87
N LYS A 442 -1.62 10.59 5.83
CA LYS A 442 -2.90 11.11 6.31
C LYS A 442 -2.93 11.06 7.83
N SER A 443 -3.37 12.16 8.43
CA SER A 443 -3.61 12.22 9.88
C SER A 443 -4.72 11.26 10.26
N ILE A 444 -4.43 10.33 11.18
CA ILE A 444 -5.39 9.30 11.62
C ILE A 444 -6.17 9.70 12.88
N VAL A 445 -5.74 10.77 13.55
CA VAL A 445 -6.36 11.39 14.74
C VAL A 445 -6.09 12.88 14.74
N ALA A 446 -6.85 13.64 15.54
CA ALA A 446 -6.62 15.07 15.73
C ALA A 446 -5.23 15.38 16.33
N PRO A 447 -4.63 16.55 16.02
CA PRO A 447 -3.35 16.94 16.60
C PRO A 447 -3.44 17.32 18.09
N ILE A 448 -2.28 17.42 18.74
CA ILE A 448 -2.14 17.93 20.12
C ILE A 448 -1.18 19.13 20.14
N PRO A 449 -1.64 20.33 20.56
CA PRO A 449 -3.03 20.70 20.83
C PRO A 449 -3.88 20.69 19.55
N LEU A 450 -5.21 20.69 19.69
CA LEU A 450 -6.13 20.73 18.53
C LEU A 450 -5.98 22.03 17.71
N ILE A 451 -5.77 23.14 18.42
CA ILE A 451 -5.54 24.47 17.85
C ILE A 451 -4.14 24.92 18.28
N PRO A 452 -3.27 25.39 17.37
CA PRO A 452 -1.97 25.93 17.74
C PRO A 452 -2.10 27.05 18.76
N ASP A 453 -1.22 27.07 19.76
CA ASP A 453 -1.16 28.13 20.76
C ASP A 453 0.27 28.51 21.10
N ASN A 454 0.42 29.57 21.90
CA ASN A 454 1.71 30.14 22.25
C ASN A 454 2.55 29.25 23.19
N GLN A 455 2.00 28.14 23.71
CA GLN A 455 2.75 27.23 24.60
C GLN A 455 3.65 26.27 23.83
N GLY A 456 3.37 26.00 22.54
CA GLY A 456 4.18 25.14 21.69
C GLY A 456 4.38 23.72 22.24
N TYR A 457 5.60 23.20 22.16
CA TYR A 457 5.94 21.84 22.65
C TYR A 457 6.18 21.82 24.16
N THR A 458 5.40 21.01 24.88
CA THR A 458 5.56 20.77 26.33
C THR A 458 5.68 19.28 26.62
N GLN A 459 6.32 18.92 27.74
CA GLN A 459 6.44 17.52 28.19
C GLN A 459 5.07 16.86 28.37
N GLN A 460 4.07 17.62 28.86
CA GLN A 460 2.71 17.11 29.03
C GLN A 460 2.06 16.74 27.69
N ARG A 461 2.24 17.56 26.64
CA ARG A 461 1.72 17.29 25.29
C ARG A 461 2.43 16.12 24.63
N ALA A 462 3.74 16.02 24.82
CA ALA A 462 4.53 14.90 24.35
C ALA A 462 4.08 13.58 25.01
N MET A 463 3.90 13.57 26.33
CA MET A 463 3.35 12.41 27.06
C MET A 463 1.93 12.05 26.59
N GLN A 464 1.09 13.06 26.34
CA GLN A 464 -0.27 12.84 25.85
C GLN A 464 -0.29 12.21 24.44
N ILE A 465 0.55 12.67 23.51
CA ILE A 465 0.57 12.11 22.16
C ILE A 465 1.14 10.69 22.15
N ILE A 466 2.15 10.39 22.96
CA ILE A 466 2.68 9.02 23.08
C ILE A 466 1.63 8.07 23.67
N LYS A 467 0.90 8.48 24.71
CA LYS A 467 -0.23 7.68 25.24
C LYS A 467 -1.34 7.47 24.23
N ARG A 468 -1.62 8.49 23.40
CA ARG A 468 -2.58 8.38 22.29
C ARG A 468 -2.10 7.37 21.26
N LEU A 469 -0.80 7.37 20.96
CA LEU A 469 -0.19 6.41 20.05
C LEU A 469 -0.27 4.98 20.62
N GLU A 470 0.04 4.74 21.89
CA GLU A 470 -0.13 3.41 22.51
C GLU A 470 -1.58 2.91 22.44
N HIS A 471 -2.54 3.82 22.60
CA HIS A 471 -3.96 3.51 22.48
C HIS A 471 -4.35 3.06 21.06
N VAL A 472 -3.78 3.71 20.04
CA VAL A 472 -3.91 3.30 18.64
C VAL A 472 -3.25 1.93 18.43
N VAL A 473 -2.08 1.69 19.04
CA VAL A 473 -1.35 0.41 18.92
C VAL A 473 -2.16 -0.76 19.49
N ARG A 474 -2.72 -0.62 20.71
CA ARG A 474 -3.55 -1.68 21.31
C ARG A 474 -4.72 -2.05 20.41
N TRP A 475 -5.39 -1.04 19.82
CA TRP A 475 -6.47 -1.26 18.86
C TRP A 475 -5.99 -2.00 17.60
N ALA A 476 -4.86 -1.58 17.03
CA ALA A 476 -4.26 -2.22 15.86
C ALA A 476 -3.85 -3.67 16.15
N ASN A 477 -3.28 -3.96 17.32
CA ASN A 477 -2.91 -5.32 17.71
C ASN A 477 -4.10 -6.26 17.79
N VAL A 478 -5.25 -5.81 18.30
CA VAL A 478 -6.49 -6.61 18.28
C VAL A 478 -7.02 -6.81 16.85
N LEU A 479 -6.93 -5.77 16.01
CA LEU A 479 -7.27 -5.90 14.59
C LEU A 479 -6.37 -6.92 13.89
N GLU A 480 -5.09 -6.97 14.22
CA GLU A 480 -4.11 -7.88 13.65
C GLU A 480 -4.05 -9.26 14.33
N LEU A 481 -4.88 -9.53 15.34
CA LEU A 481 -5.06 -10.89 15.87
C LEU A 481 -5.59 -11.77 14.74
N LYS A 482 -4.77 -12.74 14.34
CA LYS A 482 -5.04 -13.75 13.32
C LYS A 482 -5.11 -15.13 13.96
N THR A 483 -5.85 -16.02 13.32
CA THR A 483 -5.88 -17.44 13.67
C THR A 483 -4.45 -18.00 13.68
N PRO A 484 -4.00 -18.62 14.80
CA PRO A 484 -2.67 -19.19 14.88
C PRO A 484 -2.54 -20.38 13.90
N PRO A 485 -1.35 -20.62 13.32
CA PRO A 485 -1.10 -21.77 12.43
C PRO A 485 -1.40 -23.13 13.07
N THR A 486 -1.34 -23.19 14.41
CA THR A 486 -1.64 -24.38 15.21
C THR A 486 -3.12 -24.55 15.55
N SER A 487 -4.01 -23.69 15.04
CA SER A 487 -5.46 -23.86 15.22
C SER A 487 -5.98 -25.07 14.45
N GLN A 488 -6.78 -25.91 15.10
CA GLN A 488 -7.50 -27.00 14.43
C GLN A 488 -8.91 -26.57 13.99
N ILE A 489 -9.44 -25.46 14.51
CA ILE A 489 -10.72 -24.92 14.06
C ILE A 489 -10.55 -24.36 12.64
N GLN A 490 -11.16 -25.03 11.67
CA GLN A 490 -11.10 -24.60 10.27
C GLN A 490 -12.01 -23.38 10.06
N PRO A 491 -11.70 -22.50 9.09
CA PRO A 491 -12.57 -21.39 8.75
C PRO A 491 -14.02 -21.83 8.47
N GLU A 492 -14.24 -22.96 7.82
CA GLU A 492 -15.56 -23.52 7.51
C GLU A 492 -16.31 -24.09 8.72
N ASP A 493 -15.64 -24.36 9.84
CA ASP A 493 -16.25 -24.93 11.04
C ASP A 493 -17.18 -23.96 11.75
N VAL A 494 -16.97 -22.64 11.57
CA VAL A 494 -17.79 -21.62 12.24
C VAL A 494 -18.18 -20.53 11.27
N GLU A 495 -19.47 -20.35 11.05
CA GLU A 495 -20.01 -19.31 10.18
C GLU A 495 -20.43 -18.07 10.98
N MET A 496 -20.03 -16.89 10.50
CA MET A 496 -20.51 -15.60 10.98
C MET A 496 -21.31 -14.92 9.88
N GLU A 497 -22.62 -14.84 10.05
CA GLU A 497 -23.53 -14.17 9.13
C GLU A 497 -23.97 -12.83 9.74
N VAL A 498 -23.67 -11.73 9.04
CA VAL A 498 -24.12 -10.38 9.43
C VAL A 498 -25.33 -10.00 8.60
N ILE A 499 -26.45 -9.76 9.27
CA ILE A 499 -27.73 -9.35 8.68
C ILE A 499 -27.88 -7.86 8.93
N VAL A 500 -27.86 -7.07 7.85
CA VAL A 500 -28.03 -5.62 7.92
C VAL A 500 -29.49 -5.27 7.70
N ILE A 501 -30.00 -4.39 8.56
CA ILE A 501 -31.40 -3.97 8.63
C ILE A 501 -31.48 -2.49 8.31
N PHE A 502 -32.04 -2.13 7.16
CA PHE A 502 -32.31 -0.74 6.82
C PHE A 502 -33.56 -0.63 5.96
N ASN A 503 -34.31 0.47 6.08
CA ASN A 503 -35.57 0.70 5.35
C ASN A 503 -36.66 -0.38 5.50
N GLY A 504 -36.55 -1.32 6.44
CA GLY A 504 -37.46 -2.46 6.58
C GLY A 504 -37.09 -3.66 5.70
N GLN A 505 -35.93 -3.60 5.05
CA GLN A 505 -35.30 -4.72 4.35
C GLN A 505 -34.17 -5.28 5.21
N GLU A 506 -34.01 -6.60 5.15
CA GLU A 506 -32.86 -7.31 5.72
C GLU A 506 -32.08 -7.92 4.56
N TYR A 507 -30.75 -7.74 4.55
CA TYR A 507 -29.89 -8.44 3.60
C TYR A 507 -28.69 -9.03 4.32
N SER A 508 -28.27 -10.21 3.87
CA SER A 508 -27.26 -11.03 4.54
C SER A 508 -25.90 -10.88 3.90
N SER A 509 -24.84 -10.94 4.71
CA SER A 509 -23.47 -11.03 4.24
C SER A 509 -23.20 -12.22 3.31
N LYS A 510 -24.01 -13.28 3.37
CA LYS A 510 -23.90 -14.43 2.44
C LYS A 510 -24.22 -14.07 0.98
N GLN A 511 -24.96 -12.99 0.76
CA GLN A 511 -25.43 -12.56 -0.56
C GLN A 511 -24.60 -11.39 -1.12
N ALA A 512 -23.64 -10.88 -0.36
CA ALA A 512 -22.85 -9.71 -0.72
C ALA A 512 -21.61 -10.09 -1.55
N THR A 513 -21.42 -9.43 -2.70
CA THR A 513 -20.23 -9.56 -3.55
C THR A 513 -19.16 -8.50 -3.27
N SER A 514 -19.39 -7.62 -2.28
CA SER A 514 -18.54 -6.47 -1.89
C SER A 514 -18.67 -6.15 -0.38
N ASP A 515 -17.91 -5.18 0.13
CA ASP A 515 -17.94 -4.70 1.53
C ASP A 515 -19.38 -4.43 2.03
N LEU A 516 -19.73 -4.88 3.24
CA LEU A 516 -21.07 -4.67 3.82
C LEU A 516 -21.35 -3.18 4.08
N ARG A 517 -22.55 -2.68 3.76
CA ARG A 517 -22.94 -1.27 3.96
C ARG A 517 -24.32 -1.07 4.61
N ALA A 518 -24.36 -0.41 5.75
CA ALA A 518 -25.59 -0.09 6.48
C ALA A 518 -25.99 1.38 6.25
N GLU A 519 -27.15 1.63 5.61
CA GLU A 519 -27.56 2.99 5.26
C GLU A 519 -28.59 3.58 6.22
N TYR A 520 -28.39 4.84 6.64
CA TYR A 520 -29.43 5.64 7.29
C TYR A 520 -30.60 5.85 6.34
N SER A 521 -31.82 5.87 6.90
CA SER A 521 -33.03 6.20 6.14
C SER A 521 -33.65 7.49 6.65
N PHE A 522 -34.20 8.31 5.74
CA PHE A 522 -34.89 9.54 6.11
C PHE A 522 -36.41 9.32 6.01
N LYS A 523 -37.10 9.26 7.16
CA LYS A 523 -38.57 9.10 7.23
C LYS A 523 -39.14 10.08 8.26
N ASN A 524 -40.31 10.65 7.99
CA ASN A 524 -41.00 11.59 8.91
C ASN A 524 -40.13 12.78 9.37
N LYS A 525 -39.28 13.31 8.49
CA LYS A 525 -38.32 14.39 8.78
C LYS A 525 -37.25 14.04 9.83
N GLN A 526 -37.01 12.77 10.10
CA GLN A 526 -35.97 12.29 11.00
C GLN A 526 -35.11 11.23 10.32
N TRP A 527 -33.82 11.24 10.65
CA TRP A 527 -32.89 10.19 10.28
C TRP A 527 -33.10 8.99 11.19
N ILE A 528 -33.28 7.82 10.59
CA ILE A 528 -33.39 6.53 11.27
C ILE A 528 -32.10 5.76 10.98
N SER A 529 -31.36 5.43 12.04
CA SER A 529 -30.15 4.63 11.99
C SER A 529 -30.44 3.22 11.45
N PRO A 530 -29.53 2.63 10.65
CA PRO A 530 -29.63 1.22 10.32
C PRO A 530 -29.32 0.37 11.56
N GLY A 531 -29.66 -0.92 11.49
CA GLY A 531 -29.31 -1.89 12.53
C GLY A 531 -28.66 -3.13 11.96
N ILE A 532 -28.10 -3.96 12.83
CA ILE A 532 -27.55 -5.27 12.47
C ILE A 532 -28.00 -6.35 13.43
N LYS A 533 -28.06 -7.57 12.94
CA LYS A 533 -28.03 -8.81 13.72
C LYS A 533 -26.85 -9.64 13.24
N ILE A 534 -26.27 -10.43 14.12
CA ILE A 534 -25.23 -11.38 13.79
C ILE A 534 -25.68 -12.76 14.21
N LYS A 535 -25.62 -13.70 13.28
CA LYS A 535 -25.84 -15.12 13.52
C LYS A 535 -24.49 -15.83 13.48
N VAL A 536 -24.20 -16.60 14.52
CA VAL A 536 -23.04 -17.47 14.56
C VAL A 536 -23.52 -18.91 14.54
N THR A 537 -22.95 -19.74 13.67
CA THR A 537 -23.33 -21.16 13.51
C THR A 537 -22.10 -22.05 13.57
N ASN A 538 -22.16 -23.07 14.41
CA ASN A 538 -21.15 -24.13 14.53
C ASN A 538 -21.48 -25.27 13.56
N HIS A 539 -20.55 -25.57 12.65
CA HIS A 539 -20.61 -26.67 11.70
C HIS A 539 -19.71 -27.85 12.08
N SER A 540 -18.87 -27.69 13.10
CA SER A 540 -17.99 -28.74 13.60
C SER A 540 -18.74 -29.80 14.41
N ASP A 541 -18.05 -30.92 14.67
CA ASP A 541 -18.49 -32.04 15.49
C ASP A 541 -18.11 -31.89 16.99
N GLN A 542 -17.57 -30.74 17.38
CA GLN A 542 -17.22 -30.39 18.76
C GLN A 542 -17.95 -29.13 19.25
N ASP A 543 -18.09 -29.02 20.58
CA ASP A 543 -18.63 -27.81 21.20
C ASP A 543 -17.59 -26.68 21.12
N ILE A 544 -18.05 -25.45 20.87
CA ILE A 544 -17.17 -24.28 20.74
C ILE A 544 -17.66 -23.14 21.61
N TYR A 545 -16.75 -22.31 22.06
CA TYR A 545 -17.00 -21.06 22.74
C TYR A 545 -16.71 -19.92 21.77
N PHE A 546 -17.57 -18.91 21.71
CA PHE A 546 -17.36 -17.76 20.83
C PHE A 546 -17.71 -16.43 21.50
N GLN A 547 -17.16 -15.33 20.97
CA GLN A 547 -17.61 -13.98 21.29
C GLN A 547 -17.29 -13.03 20.12
N ILE A 548 -18.07 -11.96 20.00
CA ILE A 548 -17.87 -10.89 19.02
C ILE A 548 -17.32 -9.66 19.73
N VAL A 549 -16.22 -9.13 19.18
CA VAL A 549 -15.56 -7.90 19.60
C VAL A 549 -15.78 -6.83 18.53
N GLU A 550 -16.29 -5.67 18.93
CA GLU A 550 -16.41 -4.49 18.09
C GLU A 550 -15.13 -3.65 18.22
N LEU A 551 -14.51 -3.34 17.08
CA LEU A 551 -13.43 -2.38 16.94
C LEU A 551 -13.98 -1.14 16.23
N ALA A 552 -14.35 -0.13 17.02
CA ALA A 552 -15.00 1.08 16.51
C ALA A 552 -13.98 2.08 15.93
N GLY A 553 -14.42 2.93 15.00
CA GLY A 553 -13.61 3.95 14.33
C GLY A 553 -13.04 5.04 15.25
N ASN A 554 -13.52 5.17 16.49
CA ASN A 554 -12.97 6.05 17.53
C ASN A 554 -11.88 5.37 18.40
N TYR A 555 -11.36 4.22 17.96
CA TYR A 555 -10.36 3.40 18.65
C TYR A 555 -10.84 2.76 19.97
N SER A 556 -12.15 2.61 20.21
CA SER A 556 -12.64 1.75 21.28
C SER A 556 -12.69 0.29 20.86
N ILE A 557 -12.49 -0.61 21.82
CA ILE A 557 -12.65 -2.06 21.69
C ILE A 557 -13.69 -2.49 22.72
N GLY A 558 -14.73 -3.21 22.32
CA GLY A 558 -15.75 -3.64 23.27
C GLY A 558 -16.48 -4.90 22.83
N THR A 559 -17.18 -5.52 23.77
CA THR A 559 -18.19 -6.53 23.46
C THR A 559 -19.52 -5.79 23.29
N PRO A 560 -19.98 -5.55 22.04
CA PRO A 560 -21.23 -4.82 21.82
C PRO A 560 -22.41 -5.59 22.45
N PRO A 561 -23.52 -4.92 22.80
CA PRO A 561 -24.68 -5.55 23.45
C PRO A 561 -25.52 -6.41 22.48
N LEU A 562 -24.85 -7.12 21.56
CA LEU A 562 -25.41 -8.13 20.66
C LEU A 562 -25.89 -9.37 21.46
N PHE A 563 -25.15 -9.72 22.52
CA PHE A 563 -25.44 -10.82 23.44
C PHE A 563 -25.48 -10.32 24.90
N ILE A 564 -26.06 -11.11 25.80
CA ILE A 564 -26.17 -10.74 27.23
C ILE A 564 -24.83 -10.97 27.93
N GLU A 565 -24.17 -12.05 27.54
CA GLU A 565 -22.91 -12.55 28.05
C GLU A 565 -21.75 -11.68 27.57
N LYS A 566 -20.89 -11.24 28.49
CA LYS A 566 -19.66 -10.47 28.18
C LYS A 566 -18.41 -11.33 28.05
N GLY A 567 -18.43 -12.54 28.60
CA GLY A 567 -17.40 -13.58 28.39
C GLY A 567 -17.68 -14.34 27.10
N SER A 568 -17.12 -15.54 26.94
CA SER A 568 -17.46 -16.40 25.81
C SER A 568 -18.87 -16.99 25.94
N ILE A 569 -19.41 -17.48 24.82
CA ILE A 569 -20.73 -18.10 24.69
C ILE A 569 -20.55 -19.49 24.10
N LEU A 570 -21.07 -20.51 24.78
CA LEU A 570 -21.06 -21.89 24.29
C LEU A 570 -22.06 -22.08 23.13
N LEU A 571 -21.59 -22.71 22.05
CA LEU A 571 -22.38 -23.29 20.96
C LEU A 571 -22.12 -24.78 20.91
N SER A 572 -23.19 -25.56 20.89
CA SER A 572 -23.06 -27.01 20.78
C SER A 572 -22.56 -27.42 19.39
N LYS A 573 -21.94 -28.60 19.31
CA LYS A 573 -21.61 -29.27 18.06
C LYS A 573 -22.81 -29.38 17.13
N LYS A 574 -22.53 -29.48 15.82
CA LYS A 574 -23.54 -29.69 14.79
C LYS A 574 -24.37 -30.93 15.10
N SER A 575 -25.67 -30.74 15.31
CA SER A 575 -26.64 -31.80 15.58
C SER A 575 -27.75 -31.77 14.54
N SER A 576 -28.16 -32.95 14.07
CA SER A 576 -29.35 -33.13 13.22
C SER A 576 -30.65 -32.90 14.00
N ASP A 577 -30.63 -33.07 15.32
CA ASP A 577 -31.83 -33.21 16.14
C ASP A 577 -32.36 -31.86 16.65
N ASP A 578 -31.48 -30.88 16.85
CA ASP A 578 -31.85 -29.49 17.16
C ASP A 578 -30.82 -28.48 16.60
N PRO A 579 -31.06 -27.93 15.40
CA PRO A 579 -30.18 -26.95 14.78
C PRO A 579 -30.02 -25.65 15.60
N MET A 580 -30.96 -25.33 16.50
CA MET A 580 -30.90 -24.11 17.30
C MET A 580 -29.82 -24.15 18.38
N LEU A 581 -29.37 -25.33 18.82
CA LEU A 581 -28.26 -25.45 19.78
C LEU A 581 -26.90 -25.16 19.15
N SER A 582 -26.77 -25.45 17.85
CA SER A 582 -25.56 -25.19 17.06
C SER A 582 -25.51 -23.78 16.47
N SER A 583 -26.52 -22.94 16.71
CA SER A 583 -26.60 -21.59 16.14
C SER A 583 -27.20 -20.58 17.10
N LYS A 584 -26.54 -19.43 17.28
CA LYS A 584 -27.05 -18.33 18.12
C LYS A 584 -27.19 -17.04 17.32
N MET A 585 -28.37 -16.44 17.41
CA MET A 585 -28.71 -15.15 16.78
C MET A 585 -28.61 -14.03 17.82
N SER A 586 -27.99 -12.92 17.46
CA SER A 586 -27.88 -11.76 18.32
C SER A 586 -29.19 -10.97 18.42
N ARG A 587 -29.25 -10.06 19.39
CA ARG A 587 -30.21 -8.95 19.38
C ARG A 587 -29.91 -7.98 18.23
N SER A 588 -30.90 -7.18 17.85
CA SER A 588 -30.69 -6.08 16.90
C SER A 588 -29.90 -4.97 17.58
N LEU A 589 -28.78 -4.56 16.98
CA LEU A 589 -27.96 -3.44 17.41
C LEU A 589 -28.15 -2.28 16.43
N ALA A 590 -28.55 -1.12 16.94
CA ALA A 590 -28.62 0.10 16.14
C ALA A 590 -27.21 0.67 15.95
N LEU A 591 -26.87 1.01 14.70
CA LEU A 591 -25.56 1.54 14.34
C LEU A 591 -25.63 3.06 14.27
N ASN A 592 -24.88 3.73 15.13
CA ASN A 592 -24.90 5.18 15.23
C ASN A 592 -23.54 5.77 14.90
N MET A 593 -23.49 6.58 13.85
CA MET A 593 -22.37 7.48 13.61
C MET A 593 -22.29 8.50 14.76
N PRO A 594 -21.13 8.67 15.41
CA PRO A 594 -21.01 9.65 16.49
C PRO A 594 -21.32 11.06 15.97
N ILE A 595 -22.02 11.85 16.79
CA ILE A 595 -22.59 13.13 16.35
C ILE A 595 -21.50 14.15 15.98
N GLU A 596 -20.32 14.03 16.57
CA GLU A 596 -19.13 14.82 16.23
C GLU A 596 -18.70 14.59 14.78
N TYR A 597 -18.73 13.34 14.32
CA TYR A 597 -18.39 12.97 12.94
C TYR A 597 -19.47 13.48 11.97
N LEU A 598 -20.75 13.32 12.32
CA LEU A 598 -21.86 13.86 11.53
C LEU A 598 -21.79 15.39 11.41
N ASN A 599 -21.52 16.09 12.51
CA ASN A 599 -21.36 17.55 12.51
C ASN A 599 -20.17 17.96 11.63
N SER A 600 -19.10 17.16 11.62
CA SER A 600 -17.92 17.41 10.80
C SER A 600 -18.09 17.05 9.31
N GLY A 601 -19.28 16.59 8.88
CA GLY A 601 -19.57 16.31 7.47
C GLY A 601 -19.15 14.93 7.01
N VAL A 602 -18.80 14.03 7.94
CA VAL A 602 -18.55 12.62 7.63
C VAL A 602 -19.87 11.96 7.29
N THR A 603 -19.96 11.43 6.08
CA THR A 603 -21.13 10.69 5.56
C THR A 603 -20.94 9.18 5.61
N GLU A 604 -19.73 8.70 5.90
CA GLU A 604 -19.41 7.28 5.98
C GLU A 604 -18.50 6.96 7.17
N TYR A 605 -18.82 5.89 7.89
CA TYR A 605 -18.11 5.46 9.10
C TYR A 605 -17.91 3.95 9.09
N ASN A 606 -16.67 3.49 9.26
CA ASN A 606 -16.35 2.06 9.25
C ASN A 606 -16.34 1.48 10.66
N GLU A 607 -16.94 0.30 10.80
CA GLU A 607 -16.89 -0.54 11.99
C GLU A 607 -16.34 -1.92 11.62
N VAL A 608 -15.63 -2.55 12.54
CA VAL A 608 -15.12 -3.92 12.36
C VAL A 608 -15.67 -4.79 13.49
N PHE A 609 -16.33 -5.89 13.14
CA PHE A 609 -16.76 -6.92 14.07
C PHE A 609 -15.84 -8.12 13.91
N LYS A 610 -15.11 -8.47 14.97
CA LYS A 610 -14.19 -9.60 15.01
C LYS A 610 -14.79 -10.72 15.87
N LEU A 611 -15.06 -11.87 15.26
CA LEU A 611 -15.42 -13.10 15.94
C LEU A 611 -14.15 -13.79 16.46
N ILE A 612 -14.14 -14.13 17.74
CA ILE A 612 -13.15 -14.99 18.37
C ILE A 612 -13.86 -16.30 18.73
N VAL A 613 -13.27 -17.44 18.38
CA VAL A 613 -13.78 -18.77 18.71
C VAL A 613 -12.67 -19.56 19.39
N SER A 614 -13.00 -20.35 20.41
CA SER A 614 -12.11 -21.33 21.02
C SER A 614 -12.85 -22.62 21.36
N THR A 615 -12.14 -23.74 21.45
CA THR A 615 -12.70 -24.99 22.00
C THR A 615 -12.84 -24.96 23.53
N ARG A 616 -12.34 -23.90 24.18
CA ARG A 616 -12.39 -23.70 25.64
C ARG A 616 -12.98 -22.33 25.98
N ASP A 617 -13.49 -22.21 27.21
CA ASP A 617 -14.05 -20.95 27.70
C ASP A 617 -12.95 -19.87 27.82
N PHE A 618 -13.24 -18.67 27.34
CA PHE A 618 -12.33 -17.53 27.34
C PHE A 618 -13.05 -16.23 27.71
N ASN A 619 -12.29 -15.19 28.06
CA ASN A 619 -12.86 -13.91 28.47
C ASN A 619 -12.49 -12.76 27.51
N ALA A 620 -13.33 -12.52 26.50
CA ALA A 620 -13.15 -11.42 25.55
C ALA A 620 -13.16 -10.02 26.21
N SER A 621 -13.73 -9.88 27.41
CA SER A 621 -13.77 -8.58 28.09
C SER A 621 -12.38 -8.08 28.49
N LEU A 622 -11.36 -8.95 28.52
CA LEU A 622 -9.96 -8.58 28.70
C LEU A 622 -9.50 -7.58 27.63
N LEU A 623 -10.02 -7.69 26.40
CA LEU A 623 -9.70 -6.80 25.28
C LEU A 623 -10.34 -5.41 25.35
N THR A 624 -11.29 -5.18 26.28
CA THR A 624 -12.09 -3.94 26.29
C THR A 624 -11.25 -2.67 26.53
N GLN A 625 -11.33 -1.74 25.58
CA GLN A 625 -10.68 -0.44 25.57
C GLN A 625 -11.72 0.67 25.32
N LYS A 626 -11.65 1.79 26.05
CA LYS A 626 -12.55 2.95 25.80
C LYS A 626 -12.12 3.73 24.55
N GLY A 627 -12.91 4.71 24.12
CA GLY A 627 -12.54 5.58 22.98
C GLY A 627 -11.31 6.45 23.26
N LEU A 628 -10.68 6.95 22.19
CA LEU A 628 -9.52 7.82 22.24
C LEU A 628 -9.69 8.98 23.24
N ASP A 629 -8.62 9.36 23.95
CA ASP A 629 -8.56 10.45 24.95
C ASP A 629 -9.39 10.26 26.22
N THR A 630 -9.93 9.07 26.44
CA THR A 630 -10.37 8.65 27.77
C THR A 630 -9.16 8.10 28.56
N PRO A 631 -9.05 8.35 29.87
CA PRO A 631 -7.96 7.79 30.66
C PRO A 631 -8.01 6.25 30.55
N PRO A 632 -6.88 5.57 30.29
CA PRO A 632 -6.86 4.12 30.37
C PRO A 632 -7.39 3.69 31.75
N PRO A 633 -8.22 2.64 31.83
CA PRO A 633 -8.75 2.18 33.10
C PRO A 633 -7.59 1.91 34.06
N LYS A 634 -7.57 2.59 35.21
CA LYS A 634 -6.46 2.57 36.16
C LYS A 634 -6.29 1.23 36.89
N ASP A 635 -7.24 0.31 36.77
CA ASP A 635 -7.22 -0.96 37.47
C ASP A 635 -7.63 -2.10 36.53
N ARG A 636 -6.64 -2.76 35.91
CA ARG A 636 -6.76 -4.12 35.39
C ARG A 636 -5.52 -4.99 35.64
N LEU A 637 -4.75 -4.70 36.68
CA LEU A 637 -4.16 -5.78 37.47
C LEU A 637 -5.29 -6.46 38.28
N VAL A 638 -6.31 -6.94 37.58
CA VAL A 638 -7.13 -8.01 38.15
C VAL A 638 -6.16 -9.17 38.22
N GLY A 639 -5.76 -9.56 39.44
CA GLY A 639 -4.96 -10.75 39.61
C GLY A 639 -5.59 -11.88 38.80
N ALA A 640 -4.79 -12.55 37.97
CA ALA A 640 -5.22 -13.65 37.11
C ALA A 640 -6.04 -14.74 37.86
N GLY A 641 -5.95 -14.77 39.20
CA GLY A 641 -6.79 -15.61 40.07
C GLY A 641 -8.28 -15.24 40.16
N SER A 642 -8.79 -14.18 39.52
CA SER A 642 -10.21 -13.79 39.67
C SER A 642 -11.16 -14.34 38.60
N THR A 643 -10.67 -14.90 37.49
CA THR A 643 -11.52 -15.52 36.45
C THR A 643 -11.49 -17.05 36.50
N GLY A 644 -10.47 -17.67 37.10
CA GLY A 644 -10.33 -19.13 37.17
C GLY A 644 -10.07 -19.83 35.82
N LEU A 645 -9.69 -19.07 34.78
CA LEU A 645 -9.48 -19.58 33.42
C LEU A 645 -7.99 -19.43 33.02
N SER A 646 -7.25 -20.55 32.89
CA SER A 646 -5.78 -20.65 32.70
C SER A 646 -5.34 -21.06 31.27
N GLY A 647 -5.94 -20.47 30.23
CA GLY A 647 -5.64 -20.80 28.82
C GLY A 647 -4.70 -19.82 28.11
N THR A 648 -3.95 -20.28 27.09
CA THR A 648 -3.02 -19.46 26.28
C THR A 648 -3.70 -18.29 25.55
N LEU A 649 -4.97 -18.41 25.15
CA LEU A 649 -5.73 -17.31 24.53
C LEU A 649 -6.03 -16.18 25.53
N ASN A 650 -6.38 -16.52 26.77
CA ASN A 650 -6.58 -15.52 27.82
C ASN A 650 -5.27 -14.77 28.14
N CYS A 651 -4.15 -15.48 28.15
CA CYS A 651 -2.83 -14.86 28.30
C CYS A 651 -2.54 -13.89 27.15
N LEU A 652 -2.78 -14.29 25.90
CA LEU A 652 -2.62 -13.43 24.73
C LEU A 652 -3.50 -12.17 24.81
N MET A 653 -4.77 -12.32 25.16
CA MET A 653 -5.70 -11.18 25.28
C MET A 653 -5.30 -10.21 26.40
N ASN A 654 -4.71 -10.71 27.49
CA ASN A 654 -4.19 -9.88 28.56
C ASN A 654 -2.89 -9.15 28.12
N ASN A 655 -2.03 -9.83 27.36
CA ASN A 655 -0.76 -9.30 26.86
C ASN A 655 -0.91 -8.19 25.79
N VAL A 656 -2.11 -7.97 25.25
CA VAL A 656 -2.39 -6.78 24.41
C VAL A 656 -2.13 -5.48 25.20
N TYR A 657 -2.26 -5.52 26.54
CA TYR A 657 -2.03 -4.36 27.41
C TYR A 657 -0.63 -4.30 28.02
N SER A 658 0.10 -5.41 28.10
CA SER A 658 1.44 -5.50 28.72
C SER A 658 2.33 -6.52 28.00
N ARG A 659 3.62 -6.21 27.82
CA ARG A 659 4.59 -7.15 27.21
C ARG A 659 5.29 -8.09 28.17
N GLU A 660 5.05 -8.02 29.47
CA GLU A 660 5.71 -8.94 30.38
C GLU A 660 5.32 -10.38 30.03
N ALA A 661 6.24 -11.11 29.41
CA ALA A 661 6.16 -12.55 29.21
C ALA A 661 6.27 -13.20 30.60
N ARG A 662 5.16 -13.25 31.33
CA ARG A 662 5.08 -13.98 32.59
C ARG A 662 4.71 -15.40 32.25
N LEU A 663 5.62 -16.33 32.54
CA LEU A 663 5.39 -17.79 32.57
C LEU A 663 4.37 -18.23 33.65
N ARG A 664 3.44 -17.36 34.08
CA ARG A 664 2.48 -17.69 35.13
C ARG A 664 1.11 -18.05 34.58
N ASP A 665 0.70 -19.26 34.94
CA ASP A 665 -0.68 -19.76 35.06
C ASP A 665 -1.42 -20.03 33.74
N ALA A 666 -0.72 -20.45 32.67
CA ALA A 666 -1.37 -21.20 31.60
C ALA A 666 -1.10 -22.69 31.80
N ASP A 667 -2.11 -23.45 32.21
CA ASP A 667 -1.99 -24.91 32.32
C ASP A 667 -2.29 -25.57 30.98
N LEU A 668 -3.01 -24.86 30.09
CA LEU A 668 -3.65 -25.44 28.91
C LEU A 668 -3.49 -24.57 27.66
N ILE A 669 -3.28 -25.23 26.53
CA ILE A 669 -3.20 -24.62 25.21
C ILE A 669 -4.61 -24.52 24.63
N ASP A 670 -5.07 -23.29 24.38
CA ASP A 670 -6.36 -23.04 23.73
C ASP A 670 -6.22 -23.26 22.22
N ASN A 671 -7.12 -24.06 21.65
CA ASN A 671 -7.33 -24.11 20.21
C ASN A 671 -8.35 -23.01 19.85
N TRP A 672 -7.95 -22.02 19.06
CA TRP A 672 -8.78 -20.84 18.77
C TRP A 672 -8.57 -20.28 17.36
N MET A 673 -9.54 -19.51 16.87
CA MET A 673 -9.49 -18.82 15.57
C MET A 673 -10.18 -17.45 15.62
N THR A 674 -9.93 -16.63 14.62
CA THR A 674 -10.62 -15.34 14.42
C THR A 674 -11.21 -15.20 13.04
N LYS A 675 -12.36 -14.52 12.94
CA LYS A 675 -12.94 -14.01 11.68
C LYS A 675 -13.31 -12.55 11.85
N GLU A 676 -13.35 -11.79 10.77
CA GLU A 676 -13.75 -10.39 10.82
C GLU A 676 -14.68 -10.02 9.67
N VAL A 677 -15.58 -9.08 9.95
CA VAL A 677 -16.42 -8.42 8.95
C VAL A 677 -16.30 -6.92 9.15
N LYS A 678 -16.01 -6.22 8.05
CA LYS A 678 -16.02 -4.76 7.99
C LYS A 678 -17.38 -4.28 7.51
N LEU A 679 -17.96 -3.32 8.23
CA LEU A 679 -19.24 -2.73 7.94
C LEU A 679 -19.09 -1.22 7.77
N THR A 680 -19.60 -0.68 6.67
CA THR A 680 -19.61 0.77 6.43
C THR A 680 -21.00 1.33 6.74
N VAL A 681 -21.13 2.17 7.76
CA VAL A 681 -22.35 2.92 8.03
C VAL A 681 -22.36 4.17 7.15
N VAL A 682 -23.45 4.39 6.41
CA VAL A 682 -23.57 5.45 5.40
C VAL A 682 -24.77 6.32 5.72
N LYS A 683 -24.57 7.63 5.75
CA LYS A 683 -25.66 8.60 5.75
C LYS A 683 -25.86 9.12 4.32
N PRO A 684 -26.97 8.77 3.64
CA PRO A 684 -27.24 9.26 2.29
C PRO A 684 -27.32 10.80 2.23
N PRO A 685 -27.02 11.42 1.08
CA PRO A 685 -27.18 12.85 0.89
C PRO A 685 -28.66 13.27 1.02
N SER A 686 -28.95 14.36 1.74
CA SER A 686 -30.31 14.91 1.91
C SER A 686 -30.57 16.18 1.10
N GLY A 687 -29.92 16.29 -0.07
CA GLY A 687 -29.94 17.50 -0.90
C GLY A 687 -31.34 17.95 -1.39
N VAL A 688 -31.46 19.25 -1.62
CA VAL A 688 -32.64 19.94 -2.18
C VAL A 688 -32.62 19.83 -3.71
N GLU A 689 -33.75 19.51 -4.33
CA GLU A 689 -33.86 19.50 -5.81
C GLU A 689 -33.68 20.91 -6.39
N ILE A 690 -32.80 21.05 -7.39
CA ILE A 690 -32.60 22.30 -8.10
C ILE A 690 -33.83 22.56 -8.97
N LYS A 691 -34.49 23.69 -8.72
CA LYS A 691 -35.62 24.17 -9.52
C LYS A 691 -35.13 24.79 -10.82
N THR A 692 -35.83 24.51 -11.92
CA THR A 692 -35.44 24.93 -13.28
C THR A 692 -35.96 26.31 -13.68
N SER A 693 -37.00 26.82 -13.00
CA SER A 693 -37.69 28.08 -13.35
C SER A 693 -37.69 29.15 -12.25
N GLU A 694 -37.24 28.82 -11.05
CA GLU A 694 -37.18 29.74 -9.92
C GLU A 694 -35.94 29.49 -9.03
N PRO A 695 -35.48 30.48 -8.24
CA PRO A 695 -34.33 30.29 -7.36
C PRO A 695 -34.58 29.21 -6.30
N THR A 696 -33.57 28.39 -6.04
CA THR A 696 -33.60 27.34 -5.03
C THR A 696 -32.88 27.80 -3.77
N THR A 697 -33.61 27.96 -2.66
CA THR A 697 -33.01 28.28 -1.35
C THR A 697 -32.38 27.01 -0.77
N LEU A 698 -31.05 26.99 -0.63
CA LEU A 698 -30.31 25.85 -0.08
C LEU A 698 -30.32 25.88 1.45
N GLN A 699 -30.13 27.07 2.02
CA GLN A 699 -30.26 27.36 3.46
C GLN A 699 -30.53 28.87 3.65
N PRO A 700 -30.89 29.34 4.87
CA PRO A 700 -31.04 30.78 5.12
C PRO A 700 -29.79 31.56 4.70
N GLY A 701 -29.96 32.51 3.78
CA GLY A 701 -28.86 33.33 3.25
C GLY A 701 -28.08 32.72 2.09
N VAL A 702 -28.42 31.53 1.57
CA VAL A 702 -27.78 30.94 0.38
C VAL A 702 -28.82 30.52 -0.64
N VAL A 703 -28.78 31.14 -1.81
CA VAL A 703 -29.75 30.96 -2.90
C VAL A 703 -29.02 30.57 -4.18
N LEU A 704 -29.46 29.48 -4.81
CA LEU A 704 -28.97 29.01 -6.10
C LEU A 704 -29.93 29.44 -7.21
N HIS A 705 -29.44 30.20 -8.18
CA HIS A 705 -30.11 30.60 -9.39
C HIS A 705 -29.59 29.73 -10.54
N ASN A 706 -30.45 28.86 -11.04
CA ASN A 706 -30.14 27.99 -12.16
C ASN A 706 -30.78 28.54 -13.45
N ASN A 707 -30.17 28.21 -14.59
CA ASN A 707 -30.82 28.34 -15.89
C ASN A 707 -31.48 26.99 -16.23
N SER A 708 -32.52 26.99 -17.05
CA SER A 708 -33.49 25.90 -17.15
C SER A 708 -32.98 24.52 -17.61
N SER A 709 -31.70 24.36 -17.97
CA SER A 709 -31.14 23.16 -18.59
C SER A 709 -30.44 22.18 -17.63
N PHE A 710 -29.93 22.65 -16.49
CA PHE A 710 -29.22 21.79 -15.54
C PHE A 710 -30.16 21.21 -14.48
N GLN A 711 -30.02 19.92 -14.15
CA GLN A 711 -30.83 19.27 -13.10
C GLN A 711 -29.94 18.47 -12.14
N GLY A 712 -30.32 18.45 -10.87
CA GLY A 712 -29.62 17.72 -9.82
C GLY A 712 -30.17 18.03 -8.41
N LYS A 713 -29.65 17.33 -7.41
CA LYS A 713 -29.93 17.57 -5.98
C LYS A 713 -28.70 18.14 -5.30
N VAL A 714 -28.86 19.25 -4.57
CA VAL A 714 -27.76 20.01 -3.97
C VAL A 714 -27.81 19.96 -2.45
N GLU A 715 -26.67 19.70 -1.83
CA GLU A 715 -26.48 19.75 -0.39
C GLU A 715 -25.27 20.62 -0.04
N ILE A 716 -25.35 21.35 1.08
CA ILE A 716 -24.21 22.11 1.62
C ILE A 716 -23.65 21.32 2.80
N ASN A 717 -22.39 20.91 2.68
CA ASN A 717 -21.67 20.09 3.64
C ASN A 717 -20.48 20.87 4.23
N SER A 718 -20.00 20.44 5.40
CA SER A 718 -18.68 20.83 5.91
C SER A 718 -17.58 20.09 5.15
N LEU A 719 -16.37 20.65 5.15
CA LEU A 719 -15.18 19.91 4.75
C LEU A 719 -15.04 18.68 5.68
N PRO A 720 -15.09 17.45 5.17
CA PRO A 720 -14.95 16.27 6.02
C PRO A 720 -13.58 16.30 6.74
N PRO A 721 -13.49 15.96 8.04
CA PRO A 721 -12.20 15.63 8.63
C PRO A 721 -11.67 14.43 7.87
N ASN A 722 -10.38 14.48 7.51
CA ASN A 722 -9.68 13.46 6.71
C ASN A 722 -10.14 12.05 7.11
N SER A 723 -11.10 11.49 6.37
CA SER A 723 -11.59 10.14 6.59
C SER A 723 -10.64 9.18 5.89
N ARG A 724 -10.61 7.92 6.35
CA ARG A 724 -9.75 6.85 5.82
C ARG A 724 -10.11 6.41 4.38
N ASP A 725 -10.83 7.23 3.62
CA ASP A 725 -11.17 6.96 2.21
C ASP A 725 -10.06 7.49 1.30
N ALA A 726 -9.52 6.64 0.42
CA ALA A 726 -8.53 7.01 -0.59
C ALA A 726 -9.07 8.08 -1.56
N ASN A 727 -10.40 8.17 -1.70
CA ASN A 727 -11.09 9.10 -2.60
C ASN A 727 -11.53 10.41 -1.95
N SER A 728 -11.09 10.71 -0.72
CA SER A 728 -11.48 11.93 0.03
C SER A 728 -10.62 13.17 -0.27
N ASN A 729 -9.75 13.13 -1.29
CA ASN A 729 -8.87 14.24 -1.68
C ASN A 729 -9.66 15.42 -2.25
N LEU A 730 -10.18 16.28 -1.37
CA LEU A 730 -11.00 17.43 -1.78
C LEU A 730 -10.18 18.72 -1.98
N LEU A 731 -8.91 18.80 -1.54
CA LEU A 731 -8.10 20.02 -1.67
C LEU A 731 -6.75 19.78 -2.37
N PRO A 732 -6.33 20.68 -3.28
CA PRO A 732 -4.99 20.68 -3.86
C PRO A 732 -3.91 20.85 -2.80
N PRO A 733 -2.79 20.10 -2.87
CA PRO A 733 -1.68 20.20 -1.91
C PRO A 733 -1.13 21.63 -1.74
N ILE A 734 -1.15 22.45 -2.79
CA ILE A 734 -0.66 23.84 -2.74
C ILE A 734 -1.52 24.75 -1.85
N LEU A 735 -2.82 24.48 -1.73
CA LEU A 735 -3.72 25.24 -0.86
C LEU A 735 -3.58 24.79 0.60
N ILE A 736 -3.36 23.49 0.83
CA ILE A 736 -3.14 22.91 2.16
C ILE A 736 -1.87 23.48 2.82
N LYS A 737 -0.81 23.71 2.03
CA LYS A 737 0.47 24.26 2.51
C LYS A 737 0.41 25.74 2.91
N ALA A 738 -0.70 26.45 2.64
CA ALA A 738 -0.83 27.89 2.88
C ALA A 738 -2.16 28.30 3.55
N PRO A 739 -2.47 27.77 4.75
CA PRO A 739 -3.74 28.03 5.45
C PRO A 739 -3.94 29.49 5.88
N ASN A 740 -2.86 30.28 5.93
CA ASN A 740 -2.91 31.71 6.21
C ASN A 740 -3.41 32.54 5.01
N LEU A 741 -3.27 32.01 3.79
CA LEU A 741 -3.70 32.67 2.56
C LEU A 741 -5.03 32.14 2.06
N PHE A 742 -5.26 30.83 2.17
CA PHE A 742 -6.47 30.15 1.72
C PHE A 742 -7.24 29.55 2.89
N GLN A 743 -8.51 29.88 2.99
CA GLN A 743 -9.43 29.43 4.02
C GLN A 743 -10.74 28.97 3.37
N PRO A 744 -11.47 28.01 3.92
CA PRO A 744 -12.79 27.66 3.40
C PRO A 744 -13.74 28.87 3.42
N PHE A 745 -14.44 29.11 2.31
CA PHE A 745 -15.51 30.10 2.25
C PHE A 745 -16.77 29.51 2.91
N GLU A 746 -17.03 29.96 4.13
CA GLU A 746 -18.16 29.47 4.93
C GLU A 746 -19.48 30.10 4.49
N PHE A 747 -20.48 29.26 4.22
CA PHE A 747 -21.83 29.61 3.78
C PHE A 747 -22.80 29.97 4.92
N ASN A 748 -22.46 29.70 6.18
CA ASN A 748 -23.30 30.00 7.34
C ASN A 748 -23.19 31.48 7.75
N THR A 749 -24.30 32.06 8.21
CA THR A 749 -24.44 33.49 8.59
C THR A 749 -24.58 33.72 10.10
N THR A 750 -24.72 32.65 10.91
CA THR A 750 -24.92 32.73 12.36
C THR A 750 -23.68 32.29 13.16
N ARG A 751 -23.37 33.03 14.25
CA ARG A 751 -22.23 32.79 15.17
C ARG A 751 -22.41 31.58 16.11
N SER A 752 -23.27 30.61 15.80
CA SER A 752 -23.31 29.38 16.59
C SER A 752 -22.13 28.49 16.18
N GLY A 753 -21.41 27.93 17.15
CA GLY A 753 -20.21 27.10 16.96
C GLY A 753 -20.46 25.74 16.29
N LEU A 754 -21.36 25.68 15.30
CA LEU A 754 -21.59 24.56 14.41
C LEU A 754 -20.60 24.59 13.24
N SER A 755 -20.43 23.44 12.61
CA SER A 755 -19.43 23.16 11.59
C SER A 755 -19.38 24.16 10.43
N LYS A 756 -18.16 24.37 9.92
CA LYS A 756 -17.84 25.28 8.81
C LYS A 756 -18.35 24.73 7.46
N LEU A 757 -19.62 24.97 7.15
CA LEU A 757 -20.28 24.59 5.90
C LEU A 757 -19.62 25.32 4.71
N SER A 758 -18.89 24.59 3.86
CA SER A 758 -18.00 25.17 2.83
C SER A 758 -17.86 24.33 1.55
N VAL A 759 -18.57 23.20 1.48
CA VAL A 759 -18.61 22.30 0.32
C VAL A 759 -20.04 22.24 -0.20
N LEU A 760 -20.22 22.36 -1.51
CA LEU A 760 -21.49 22.13 -2.19
C LEU A 760 -21.39 20.81 -2.95
N GLU A 761 -22.22 19.84 -2.59
CA GLU A 761 -22.29 18.54 -3.25
C GLU A 761 -23.53 18.46 -4.13
N ILE A 762 -23.34 18.11 -5.41
CA ILE A 762 -24.42 17.91 -6.37
C ILE A 762 -24.50 16.42 -6.72
N THR A 763 -25.67 15.83 -6.50
CA THR A 763 -25.99 14.43 -6.78
C THR A 763 -27.11 14.35 -7.81
N SER A 764 -27.32 13.17 -8.41
CA SER A 764 -28.32 12.98 -9.48
C SER A 764 -28.15 13.98 -10.64
N VAL A 765 -26.90 14.29 -10.98
CA VAL A 765 -26.54 15.30 -11.98
C VAL A 765 -26.98 14.83 -13.36
N GLN A 766 -27.74 15.67 -14.06
CA GLN A 766 -28.07 15.47 -15.47
C GLN A 766 -27.49 16.61 -16.30
N ASN A 767 -26.80 16.24 -17.39
CA ASN A 767 -26.28 17.17 -18.39
C ASN A 767 -25.36 18.27 -17.82
N HIS A 768 -24.28 17.87 -17.14
CA HIS A 768 -23.30 18.81 -16.54
C HIS A 768 -22.67 19.77 -17.57
N GLU A 769 -22.54 19.32 -18.84
CA GLU A 769 -22.04 20.11 -19.97
C GLU A 769 -22.91 21.32 -20.33
N SER A 770 -24.16 21.37 -19.84
CA SER A 770 -25.05 22.52 -20.05
C SER A 770 -24.62 23.78 -19.28
N VAL A 771 -23.75 23.64 -18.29
CA VAL A 771 -23.18 24.77 -17.53
C VAL A 771 -21.96 25.30 -18.28
N THR A 772 -22.12 26.48 -18.86
CA THR A 772 -21.13 27.16 -19.71
C THR A 772 -21.00 28.63 -19.31
N PRO A 773 -19.98 29.38 -19.77
CA PRO A 773 -19.92 30.83 -19.55
C PRO A 773 -21.17 31.59 -20.04
N GLU A 774 -21.80 31.13 -21.14
CA GLU A 774 -23.02 31.70 -21.69
C GLU A 774 -24.28 31.29 -20.91
N ASN A 775 -24.20 30.17 -20.18
CA ASN A 775 -25.30 29.59 -19.42
C ASN A 775 -24.82 29.11 -18.04
N PRO A 776 -24.46 30.03 -17.11
CA PRO A 776 -23.83 29.68 -15.84
C PRO A 776 -24.83 29.43 -14.70
N ILE A 777 -24.38 28.77 -13.63
CA ILE A 777 -25.11 28.67 -12.35
C ILE A 777 -24.65 29.80 -11.42
N LYS A 778 -25.59 30.59 -10.88
CA LYS A 778 -25.27 31.68 -9.95
C LYS A 778 -25.70 31.34 -8.53
N ILE A 779 -24.78 31.37 -7.57
CA ILE A 779 -25.03 31.18 -6.14
C ILE A 779 -24.87 32.52 -5.44
N VAL A 780 -25.92 32.97 -4.75
CA VAL A 780 -25.93 34.23 -3.99
C VAL A 780 -25.88 33.90 -2.50
N VAL A 781 -24.83 34.39 -1.83
CA VAL A 781 -24.56 34.18 -0.41
C VAL A 781 -24.68 35.50 0.33
N ASP A 782 -25.46 35.53 1.42
CA ASP A 782 -25.74 36.70 2.26
C ASP A 782 -24.58 37.02 3.20
N LYS A 783 -23.41 37.20 2.60
CA LYS A 783 -22.12 37.52 3.21
C LYS A 783 -21.36 38.35 2.19
N SER A 784 -20.86 39.51 2.57
CA SER A 784 -20.09 40.36 1.66
C SER A 784 -18.62 39.93 1.63
N LEU A 785 -17.96 40.03 0.47
CA LEU A 785 -16.51 39.96 0.38
C LEU A 785 -15.93 41.35 0.63
N SER A 786 -14.89 41.40 1.47
CA SER A 786 -14.05 42.59 1.60
C SER A 786 -13.25 42.81 0.31
N SER A 787 -12.75 44.04 0.09
CA SER A 787 -11.98 44.41 -1.10
C SER A 787 -10.68 43.61 -1.29
N ASN A 788 -10.22 42.91 -0.26
CA ASN A 788 -9.05 42.04 -0.24
C ASN A 788 -9.37 40.54 -0.17
N GLU A 789 -10.65 40.17 -0.28
CA GLU A 789 -11.14 38.79 -0.24
C GLU A 789 -11.63 38.32 -1.61
N TYR A 790 -11.21 37.12 -2.00
CA TYR A 790 -11.59 36.48 -3.26
C TYR A 790 -12.07 35.05 -2.98
N VAL A 791 -12.95 34.49 -3.81
CA VAL A 791 -13.43 33.11 -3.65
C VAL A 791 -13.17 32.32 -4.92
N LEU A 792 -12.49 31.19 -4.78
CA LEU A 792 -12.22 30.23 -5.84
C LEU A 792 -13.14 29.01 -5.69
N PRO A 793 -14.14 28.83 -6.56
CA PRO A 793 -14.87 27.57 -6.67
C PRO A 793 -14.03 26.52 -7.41
N LEU A 794 -13.88 25.33 -6.83
CA LEU A 794 -12.96 24.28 -7.25
C LEU A 794 -13.63 22.90 -7.13
N ALA A 795 -13.45 22.01 -8.10
CA ALA A 795 -13.81 20.60 -7.95
C ALA A 795 -12.68 19.68 -8.41
N TYR A 796 -12.62 18.47 -7.85
CA TYR A 796 -11.81 17.37 -8.37
C TYR A 796 -12.69 16.49 -9.25
N ASP A 797 -12.20 16.08 -10.43
CA ASP A 797 -12.97 15.31 -11.41
C ASP A 797 -12.52 13.84 -11.54
N GLY A 798 -11.67 13.36 -10.62
CA GLY A 798 -11.08 12.03 -10.67
C GLY A 798 -9.66 12.04 -11.24
N GLU A 799 -9.26 13.12 -11.91
CA GLU A 799 -7.93 13.28 -12.52
C GLU A 799 -7.29 14.64 -12.19
N PHE A 800 -8.05 15.74 -12.28
CA PHE A 800 -7.59 17.11 -12.09
C PHE A 800 -8.47 17.91 -11.13
N PHE A 801 -7.84 18.86 -10.44
CA PHE A 801 -8.50 19.96 -9.76
C PHE A 801 -8.82 21.07 -10.76
N LEU A 802 -10.10 21.40 -10.93
CA LEU A 802 -10.61 22.34 -11.93
C LEU A 802 -11.20 23.60 -11.29
N PRO A 803 -10.67 24.81 -11.58
CA PRO A 803 -11.36 26.05 -11.25
C PRO A 803 -12.67 26.14 -12.06
N LEU A 804 -13.79 26.40 -11.37
CA LEU A 804 -15.12 26.28 -11.98
C LEU A 804 -15.75 27.61 -12.42
N GLY A 805 -15.23 28.75 -11.97
CA GLY A 805 -15.82 30.04 -12.25
C GLY A 805 -15.33 31.16 -11.33
N THR A 806 -16.17 32.17 -11.14
CA THR A 806 -15.82 33.47 -10.54
C THR A 806 -16.66 33.78 -9.29
N ALA A 807 -16.23 34.75 -8.50
CA ALA A 807 -17.00 35.26 -7.36
C ALA A 807 -16.75 36.76 -7.14
N LYS A 808 -17.84 37.51 -6.92
CA LYS A 808 -17.80 38.97 -6.76
C LYS A 808 -18.72 39.47 -5.64
N ALA A 809 -18.37 40.61 -5.06
CA ALA A 809 -19.27 41.33 -4.16
C ALA A 809 -20.34 42.08 -4.98
N GLU A 810 -21.62 41.85 -4.67
CA GLU A 810 -22.76 42.50 -5.34
C GLU A 810 -23.83 42.84 -4.29
N ASN A 811 -24.18 44.13 -4.14
CA ASN A 811 -25.24 44.61 -3.23
C ASN A 811 -25.10 44.12 -1.76
N GLY A 812 -23.87 44.10 -1.22
CA GLY A 812 -23.60 43.62 0.15
C GLY A 812 -23.61 42.10 0.32
N LYS A 813 -23.72 41.34 -0.77
CA LYS A 813 -23.69 39.87 -0.84
C LYS A 813 -22.52 39.38 -1.68
N THR A 814 -22.25 38.08 -1.67
CA THR A 814 -21.31 37.42 -2.57
C THR A 814 -22.08 36.69 -3.65
N ALA A 815 -21.84 37.03 -4.91
CA ALA A 815 -22.35 36.32 -6.07
C ALA A 815 -21.24 35.44 -6.65
N ILE A 816 -21.41 34.11 -6.58
CA ILE A 816 -20.51 33.11 -7.15
C ILE A 816 -21.13 32.60 -8.44
N THR A 817 -20.40 32.63 -9.54
CA THR A 817 -20.86 32.21 -10.86
C THR A 817 -20.03 31.02 -11.31
N LEU A 818 -20.66 29.85 -11.41
CA LEU A 818 -20.06 28.63 -11.94
C LEU A 818 -20.28 28.59 -13.45
N GLU A 819 -19.20 28.61 -14.20
CA GLU A 819 -19.19 28.65 -15.67
C GLU A 819 -18.92 27.29 -16.29
N ARG A 820 -18.54 26.30 -15.48
CA ARG A 820 -18.32 24.92 -15.91
C ARG A 820 -18.48 23.96 -14.73
N LEU A 821 -18.79 22.71 -15.03
CA LEU A 821 -18.86 21.61 -14.07
C LEU A 821 -18.11 20.38 -14.58
N PRO A 822 -17.36 19.67 -13.73
CA PRO A 822 -16.73 18.41 -14.11
C PRO A 822 -17.77 17.32 -14.33
N GLU A 823 -17.32 16.21 -14.92
CA GLU A 823 -18.09 14.98 -14.95
C GLU A 823 -18.32 14.47 -13.51
N PRO A 824 -19.52 13.97 -13.16
CA PRO A 824 -19.77 13.39 -11.84
C PRO A 824 -18.88 12.17 -11.59
N ILE A 825 -18.21 12.14 -10.44
CA ILE A 825 -17.37 10.98 -10.10
C ILE A 825 -18.28 9.87 -9.57
N ALA A 826 -18.40 8.81 -10.37
CA ALA A 826 -18.99 7.55 -9.91
C ALA A 826 -18.05 6.89 -8.91
N THR A 827 -18.51 6.72 -7.68
CA THR A 827 -17.90 5.76 -6.74
C THR A 827 -18.59 4.42 -6.92
N SER A 828 -18.09 3.35 -6.30
CA SER A 828 -18.79 2.04 -6.22
C SER A 828 -20.19 2.10 -5.58
N ARG A 829 -20.67 3.31 -5.24
CA ARG A 829 -21.79 3.67 -4.36
C ARG A 829 -22.89 4.49 -5.09
N SER A 830 -22.71 4.89 -6.35
CA SER A 830 -23.70 5.65 -7.14
C SER A 830 -23.47 5.49 -8.65
N LEU A 831 -24.41 4.87 -9.37
CA LEU A 831 -24.36 4.73 -10.85
C LEU A 831 -24.31 6.06 -11.60
N GLN A 832 -24.72 7.18 -10.96
CA GLN A 832 -24.77 8.52 -11.56
C GLN A 832 -23.65 9.47 -11.09
N GLY A 833 -22.86 9.08 -10.07
CA GLY A 833 -21.80 9.91 -9.49
C GLY A 833 -22.27 11.16 -8.71
N SER A 834 -21.32 11.90 -8.13
CA SER A 834 -21.55 13.24 -7.56
C SER A 834 -20.45 14.24 -7.91
N ILE A 835 -20.78 15.52 -7.89
CA ILE A 835 -19.83 16.64 -8.07
C ILE A 835 -19.68 17.35 -6.73
N LYS A 836 -18.46 17.39 -6.19
CA LYS A 836 -18.15 18.11 -4.95
C LYS A 836 -17.38 19.39 -5.28
N ILE A 837 -17.99 20.53 -4.97
CA ILE A 837 -17.45 21.86 -5.21
C ILE A 837 -17.01 22.47 -3.88
N LEU A 838 -15.73 22.84 -3.81
CA LEU A 838 -15.13 23.55 -2.70
C LEU A 838 -15.00 25.01 -3.02
N PHE A 839 -15.27 25.85 -2.02
CA PHE A 839 -15.12 27.29 -2.15
C PHE A 839 -13.97 27.72 -1.25
N GLN A 840 -12.86 28.12 -1.85
CA GLN A 840 -11.68 28.59 -1.12
C GLN A 840 -11.65 30.11 -1.13
N LYS A 841 -11.86 30.70 0.05
CA LYS A 841 -11.67 32.13 0.30
C LYS A 841 -10.18 32.42 0.45
N MET A 842 -9.69 33.33 -0.36
CA MET A 842 -8.37 33.91 -0.20
C MET A 842 -8.46 35.23 0.55
N VAL A 843 -7.62 35.38 1.56
CA VAL A 843 -7.47 36.64 2.28
C VAL A 843 -6.09 37.19 1.98
N THR A 844 -6.04 38.24 1.15
CA THR A 844 -4.80 38.96 0.93
C THR A 844 -4.67 40.06 1.99
N GLN A 845 -3.47 40.37 2.46
CA GLN A 845 -3.30 41.62 3.20
C GLN A 845 -3.72 42.75 2.26
N PRO A 846 -4.55 43.72 2.70
CA PRO A 846 -4.79 44.89 1.90
C PRO A 846 -3.43 45.57 1.74
N PHE A 847 -2.81 45.45 0.57
CA PHE A 847 -1.93 46.51 0.09
C PHE A 847 -2.81 47.74 0.13
N GLY A 848 -2.57 48.59 1.12
CA GLY A 848 -3.52 49.61 1.52
C GLY A 848 -4.02 50.35 0.30
N GLN A 849 -5.34 50.33 0.08
CA GLN A 849 -6.04 51.42 -0.60
C GLN A 849 -5.95 52.69 0.26
N LYS A 850 -4.73 53.13 0.57
CA LYS A 850 -4.44 54.46 1.11
C LYS A 850 -4.00 55.42 0.03
N PHE A 851 -3.69 54.94 -1.18
CA PHE A 851 -3.15 55.77 -2.25
C PHE A 851 -3.85 55.54 -3.59
N VAL A 852 -3.96 56.62 -4.35
CA VAL A 852 -4.47 56.66 -5.72
C VAL A 852 -3.29 56.44 -6.67
N TYR A 853 -3.36 55.38 -7.50
CA TYR A 853 -2.37 55.14 -8.56
C TYR A 853 -2.32 56.31 -9.55
N PRO A 854 -1.19 56.55 -10.22
CA PRO A 854 0.07 55.80 -10.19
C PRO A 854 1.00 56.19 -9.01
N LEU A 855 1.79 55.22 -8.53
CA LEU A 855 2.75 55.36 -7.43
C LEU A 855 4.18 55.21 -7.94
N LEU A 856 5.05 56.15 -7.57
CA LEU A 856 6.50 56.02 -7.71
C LEU A 856 7.12 56.09 -6.32
N ARG A 857 7.83 55.04 -5.91
CA ARG A 857 8.30 54.85 -4.53
C ARG A 857 9.76 54.44 -4.54
N SER A 858 10.55 54.90 -3.56
CA SER A 858 11.84 54.25 -3.29
C SER A 858 11.60 53.00 -2.45
N ALA A 859 12.28 51.91 -2.79
CA ALA A 859 12.11 50.62 -2.13
C ALA A 859 13.44 50.10 -1.56
N GLU A 860 13.36 49.38 -0.44
CA GLU A 860 14.50 48.75 0.22
C GLU A 860 14.07 47.41 0.82
N VAL A 861 14.89 46.37 0.67
CA VAL A 861 14.64 45.07 1.31
C VAL A 861 15.28 45.07 2.70
N LEU A 862 14.45 44.88 3.73
CA LEU A 862 14.88 44.85 5.13
C LEU A 862 15.59 43.53 5.46
N PRO A 863 16.38 43.46 6.55
CA PRO A 863 17.08 42.23 6.96
C PRO A 863 16.17 41.00 7.20
N ASP A 864 14.88 41.23 7.48
CA ASP A 864 13.87 40.18 7.67
C ASP A 864 13.19 39.74 6.35
N GLY A 865 13.64 40.25 5.21
CA GLY A 865 13.14 39.94 3.87
C GLY A 865 11.87 40.70 3.46
N ARG A 866 11.35 41.62 4.29
CA ARG A 866 10.20 42.47 3.92
C ARG A 866 10.67 43.67 3.08
N VAL A 867 9.81 44.13 2.17
CA VAL A 867 10.08 45.34 1.39
C VAL A 867 9.51 46.56 2.10
N SER A 868 10.37 47.54 2.37
CA SER A 868 9.98 48.87 2.84
C SER A 868 9.81 49.80 1.66
N TYR A 869 8.67 50.49 1.59
CA TYR A 869 8.37 51.49 0.57
C TYR A 869 8.29 52.89 1.18
N GLN A 870 8.94 53.86 0.55
CA GLN A 870 8.82 55.28 0.86
C GLN A 870 8.20 56.00 -0.34
N ALA A 871 7.06 56.68 -0.10
CA ALA A 871 6.26 57.35 -1.10
C ALA A 871 6.31 58.89 -1.00
N ASP A 872 6.96 59.44 0.03
CA ASP A 872 7.11 60.89 0.17
C ASP A 872 8.02 61.44 -0.95
N LYS A 873 7.44 62.33 -1.76
CA LYS A 873 8.11 62.92 -2.92
C LYS A 873 9.39 63.65 -2.54
N ALA A 874 9.41 64.43 -1.46
CA ALA A 874 10.59 65.21 -1.08
C ALA A 874 11.75 64.28 -0.68
N ILE A 875 11.43 63.18 0.02
CA ILE A 875 12.42 62.16 0.41
C ILE A 875 12.96 61.44 -0.84
N ILE A 876 12.08 61.07 -1.78
CA ILE A 876 12.50 60.43 -3.03
C ILE A 876 13.39 61.38 -3.85
N THR A 877 13.01 62.64 -4.02
CA THR A 877 13.81 63.64 -4.73
C THR A 877 15.20 63.81 -4.10
N ALA A 878 15.29 63.83 -2.76
CA ALA A 878 16.58 63.90 -2.07
C ALA A 878 17.46 62.68 -2.40
N LYS A 879 16.91 61.46 -2.29
CA LYS A 879 17.63 60.22 -2.64
C LYS A 879 18.05 60.17 -4.11
N VAL A 880 17.20 60.62 -5.03
CA VAL A 880 17.51 60.71 -6.46
C VAL A 880 18.66 61.69 -6.71
N THR A 881 18.71 62.80 -5.98
CA THR A 881 19.78 63.80 -6.10
C THR A 881 21.14 63.18 -5.76
N GLU A 882 21.21 62.36 -4.71
CA GLU A 882 22.43 61.70 -4.23
C GLU A 882 22.84 60.48 -5.08
N ALA A 883 21.87 59.76 -5.66
CA ALA A 883 22.12 58.56 -6.46
C ALA A 883 22.78 58.86 -7.82
N LYS A 884 23.70 57.99 -8.26
CA LYS A 884 24.29 58.00 -9.62
C LYS A 884 23.74 56.86 -10.49
N LYS A 885 23.49 55.69 -9.90
CA LYS A 885 22.88 54.52 -10.55
C LYS A 885 21.54 54.18 -9.90
N ILE A 886 20.48 54.21 -10.70
CA ILE A 886 19.11 54.00 -10.25
C ILE A 886 18.50 52.82 -11.01
N LEU A 887 17.92 51.87 -10.29
CA LEU A 887 17.15 50.76 -10.86
C LEU A 887 15.67 51.00 -10.65
N LEU A 888 14.87 50.98 -11.70
CA LEU A 888 13.42 51.12 -11.65
C LEU A 888 12.73 49.80 -12.00
N TYR A 889 11.98 49.24 -11.06
CA TYR A 889 11.08 48.11 -11.32
C TYR A 889 9.71 48.57 -11.77
N ILE A 890 9.18 47.92 -12.80
CA ILE A 890 7.83 48.13 -13.32
C ILE A 890 7.12 46.77 -13.43
N HIS A 891 6.02 46.62 -12.69
CA HIS A 891 5.27 45.36 -12.67
C HIS A 891 4.47 45.14 -13.97
N GLY A 892 4.04 43.90 -14.17
CA GLY A 892 3.23 43.50 -15.32
C GLY A 892 1.74 43.65 -15.10
N ILE A 893 0.95 42.90 -15.87
CA ILE A 893 -0.49 42.79 -15.62
C ILE A 893 -0.78 42.11 -14.28
N ILE A 894 0.18 41.36 -13.71
CA ILE A 894 0.06 40.66 -12.43
C ILE A 894 0.79 41.43 -11.34
N GLY A 895 0.05 41.82 -10.29
CA GLY A 895 0.61 42.20 -8.99
C GLY A 895 1.14 43.63 -8.88
N ASP A 896 2.17 43.76 -8.05
CA ASP A 896 2.93 44.97 -7.74
C ASP A 896 4.43 44.66 -7.89
N THR A 897 5.27 45.64 -7.58
CA THR A 897 6.73 45.53 -7.66
C THR A 897 7.39 44.75 -6.52
N GLU A 898 6.67 44.27 -5.49
CA GLU A 898 7.30 43.70 -4.28
C GLU A 898 8.18 42.49 -4.57
N THR A 899 7.67 41.54 -5.36
CA THR A 899 8.45 40.33 -5.72
C THR A 899 9.66 40.69 -6.57
N ALA A 900 9.53 41.69 -7.45
CA ALA A 900 10.62 42.17 -8.29
C ALA A 900 11.67 42.90 -7.45
N VAL A 901 11.28 43.72 -6.46
CA VAL A 901 12.21 44.38 -5.55
C VAL A 901 12.96 43.37 -4.68
N LYS A 902 12.30 42.32 -4.17
CA LYS A 902 12.97 41.22 -3.43
C LYS A 902 14.06 40.52 -4.25
N SER A 903 13.94 40.52 -5.58
CA SER A 903 14.98 39.97 -6.45
C SER A 903 16.33 40.68 -6.28
N THR A 904 16.36 41.95 -5.85
CA THR A 904 17.61 42.69 -5.65
C THR A 904 18.51 42.07 -4.59
N GLN A 905 17.95 41.51 -3.53
CA GLN A 905 18.69 40.81 -2.48
C GLN A 905 18.92 39.32 -2.82
N ASN A 906 17.96 38.69 -3.50
CA ASN A 906 18.01 37.26 -3.81
C ASN A 906 18.93 36.93 -5.00
N ALA A 907 19.07 37.85 -5.94
CA ALA A 907 19.96 37.73 -7.09
C ALA A 907 21.41 37.91 -6.63
N LYS A 908 22.15 36.79 -6.57
CA LYS A 908 23.52 36.72 -6.11
C LYS A 908 24.49 36.78 -7.29
N LEU A 909 25.55 37.55 -7.15
CA LEU A 909 26.64 37.62 -8.13
C LEU A 909 27.99 37.52 -7.41
N THR A 910 29.01 37.06 -8.16
CA THR A 910 30.38 37.02 -7.67
C THR A 910 31.18 38.14 -8.32
N GLU A 911 31.73 39.04 -7.51
CA GLU A 911 32.59 40.13 -7.98
C GLU A 911 33.89 40.11 -7.16
N ASN A 912 35.04 40.01 -7.83
CA ASN A 912 36.37 39.94 -7.20
C ASN A 912 36.50 38.84 -6.12
N GLY A 913 35.81 37.71 -6.31
CA GLY A 913 35.80 36.59 -5.35
C GLY A 913 34.91 36.79 -4.11
N GLN A 914 34.21 37.91 -4.00
CA GLN A 914 33.21 38.16 -2.96
C GLN A 914 31.79 38.00 -3.50
N GLN A 915 30.91 37.41 -2.69
CA GLN A 915 29.49 37.27 -3.00
C GLN A 915 28.78 38.59 -2.70
N LYS A 916 28.19 39.20 -3.73
CA LYS A 916 27.36 40.40 -3.65
C LYS A 916 25.95 40.11 -4.14
N THR A 917 25.06 41.06 -3.90
CA THR A 917 23.68 41.06 -4.37
C THR A 917 23.47 42.14 -5.42
N LEU A 918 22.41 42.05 -6.22
CA LEU A 918 22.06 43.08 -7.20
C LEU A 918 21.77 44.44 -6.52
N GLN A 919 21.30 44.43 -5.27
CA GLN A 919 21.14 45.63 -4.45
C GLN A 919 22.46 46.40 -4.27
N ASP A 920 23.60 45.71 -4.20
CA ASP A 920 24.92 46.33 -4.04
C ASP A 920 25.43 47.06 -5.29
N LYS A 921 24.71 46.97 -6.43
CA LYS A 921 25.10 47.58 -7.71
C LYS A 921 24.43 48.92 -8.01
N TYR A 922 23.38 49.26 -7.27
CA TYR A 922 22.57 50.45 -7.50
C TYR A 922 22.49 51.29 -6.21
N ASP A 923 22.57 52.61 -6.35
CA ASP A 923 22.49 53.54 -5.22
C ASP A 923 21.04 53.70 -4.73
N LEU A 924 20.07 53.49 -5.63
CA LEU A 924 18.65 53.66 -5.36
C LEU A 924 17.81 52.68 -6.17
N ILE A 925 16.89 51.99 -5.48
CA ILE A 925 15.86 51.18 -6.11
C ILE A 925 14.54 51.94 -6.08
N LEU A 926 13.93 52.10 -7.24
CA LEU A 926 12.62 52.67 -7.44
C LEU A 926 11.62 51.59 -7.87
N ALA A 927 10.37 51.80 -7.49
CA ALA A 927 9.24 50.95 -7.81
C ALA A 927 8.12 51.81 -8.38
N PHE A 928 7.68 51.50 -9.60
CA PHE A 928 6.52 52.13 -10.22
C PHE A 928 5.37 51.14 -10.28
N ASP A 929 4.31 51.46 -9.53
CA ASP A 929 3.06 50.69 -9.51
C ASP A 929 1.92 51.52 -10.09
N TYR A 930 1.14 50.90 -10.96
CA TYR A 930 0.15 51.59 -11.79
C TYR A 930 -1.13 50.79 -11.92
N GLU A 931 -2.22 51.47 -12.33
CA GLU A 931 -3.49 50.82 -12.58
C GLU A 931 -3.44 50.13 -13.95
N ASN A 932 -3.65 48.81 -13.97
CA ASN A 932 -3.35 47.95 -15.10
C ASN A 932 -4.58 47.31 -15.76
N LEU A 933 -5.80 47.56 -15.24
CA LEU A 933 -7.03 46.92 -15.71
C LEU A 933 -7.87 47.82 -16.64
N ASN A 934 -7.91 49.12 -16.36
CA ASN A 934 -8.77 50.08 -17.07
C ASN A 934 -8.01 51.22 -17.76
N THR A 935 -6.74 51.43 -17.39
CA THR A 935 -5.89 52.48 -17.95
C THR A 935 -5.05 51.93 -19.10
N THR A 936 -5.06 52.61 -20.25
CA THR A 936 -4.34 52.15 -21.45
C THR A 936 -2.82 52.14 -21.26
N ILE A 937 -2.11 51.34 -22.06
CA ILE A 937 -0.63 51.26 -22.00
C ILE A 937 0.01 52.64 -22.27
N GLU A 938 -0.54 53.40 -23.21
CA GLU A 938 -0.07 54.74 -23.57
C GLU A 938 -0.30 55.75 -22.45
N GLU A 939 -1.45 55.70 -21.77
CA GLU A 939 -1.74 56.59 -20.64
C GLU A 939 -0.83 56.28 -19.45
N ASN A 940 -0.60 55.01 -19.12
CA ASN A 940 0.35 54.61 -18.10
C ASN A 940 1.80 55.04 -18.43
N ALA A 941 2.19 55.05 -19.70
CA ALA A 941 3.50 55.54 -20.12
C ALA A 941 3.66 57.07 -19.90
N LYS A 942 2.61 57.86 -20.14
CA LYS A 942 2.58 59.30 -19.84
C LYS A 942 2.64 59.56 -18.35
N LEU A 943 1.91 58.78 -17.57
CA LEU A 943 1.92 58.83 -16.12
C LEU A 943 3.29 58.49 -15.52
N LEU A 944 3.96 57.46 -16.06
CA LEU A 944 5.34 57.12 -15.70
C LEU A 944 6.29 58.31 -15.94
N LYS A 945 6.23 58.92 -17.13
CA LYS A 945 7.01 60.11 -17.45
C LYS A 945 6.79 61.22 -16.42
N GLN A 946 5.54 61.57 -16.16
CA GLN A 946 5.19 62.63 -15.22
C GLN A 946 5.80 62.36 -13.83
N ARG A 947 5.71 61.13 -13.33
CA ARG A 947 6.25 60.78 -12.01
C ARG A 947 7.77 60.85 -11.94
N LEU A 948 8.48 60.46 -13.01
CA LEU A 948 9.93 60.57 -13.08
C LEU A 948 10.39 62.03 -13.14
N GLU A 949 9.74 62.86 -13.96
CA GLU A 949 10.04 64.29 -14.06
C GLU A 949 9.80 65.00 -12.71
N GLU A 950 8.72 64.63 -12.00
CA GLU A 950 8.37 65.19 -10.69
C GLU A 950 9.46 64.99 -9.62
N ILE A 951 10.28 63.94 -9.72
CA ILE A 951 11.38 63.65 -8.78
C ILE A 951 12.77 64.05 -9.31
N GLY A 952 12.82 64.77 -10.43
CA GLY A 952 14.06 65.31 -11.01
C GLY A 952 14.73 64.43 -12.06
N LEU A 953 14.13 63.31 -12.45
CA LEU A 953 14.61 62.48 -13.57
C LEU A 953 14.05 63.01 -14.90
N THR A 954 14.63 64.12 -15.34
CA THR A 954 14.31 64.78 -16.62
C THR A 954 15.43 64.54 -17.64
N ALA A 955 15.26 64.97 -18.89
CA ALA A 955 16.33 64.88 -19.88
C ALA A 955 17.62 65.56 -19.37
N ASN A 956 18.77 64.89 -19.52
CA ASN A 956 20.09 65.33 -19.04
C ASN A 956 20.24 65.40 -17.51
N HIS A 957 19.65 64.46 -16.77
CA HIS A 957 19.83 64.36 -15.32
C HIS A 957 21.21 63.83 -14.86
N ASP A 958 22.16 63.58 -15.78
CA ASP A 958 23.53 63.11 -15.52
C ASP A 958 23.64 61.85 -14.63
N LYS A 959 22.65 60.96 -14.70
CA LYS A 959 22.57 59.71 -13.92
C LYS A 959 22.33 58.53 -14.85
N GLN A 960 22.58 57.32 -14.37
CA GLN A 960 22.18 56.09 -15.04
C GLN A 960 20.84 55.61 -14.47
N LEU A 961 19.80 55.53 -15.31
CA LEU A 961 18.52 54.94 -15.00
C LEU A 961 18.31 53.67 -15.84
N ASP A 962 18.28 52.53 -15.17
CA ASP A 962 17.97 51.23 -15.78
C ASP A 962 16.55 50.81 -15.37
N ILE A 963 15.77 50.31 -16.33
CA ILE A 963 14.41 49.82 -16.09
C ILE A 963 14.40 48.30 -16.17
N VAL A 964 13.85 47.64 -15.15
CA VAL A 964 13.49 46.22 -15.17
C VAL A 964 11.98 46.12 -15.22
N ALA A 965 11.46 45.67 -16.35
CA ALA A 965 10.04 45.63 -16.61
C ALA A 965 9.57 44.22 -16.93
N HIS A 966 8.47 43.82 -16.29
CA HIS A 966 7.88 42.49 -16.48
C HIS A 966 6.58 42.57 -17.30
N SER A 967 6.39 41.64 -18.24
CA SER A 967 5.12 41.47 -18.97
C SER A 967 4.63 42.81 -19.57
N MET A 968 3.39 43.22 -19.30
CA MET A 968 2.81 44.51 -19.75
C MET A 968 3.63 45.75 -19.36
N GLY A 969 4.35 45.71 -18.24
CA GLY A 969 5.24 46.79 -17.81
C GLY A 969 6.34 47.08 -18.84
N GLY A 970 6.78 46.05 -19.60
CA GLY A 970 7.73 46.23 -20.69
C GLY A 970 7.13 47.01 -21.86
N LEU A 971 5.85 46.80 -22.18
CA LEU A 971 5.15 47.56 -23.22
C LEU A 971 4.95 49.03 -22.81
N ILE A 972 4.67 49.29 -21.53
CA ILE A 972 4.61 50.64 -20.96
C ILE A 972 5.98 51.31 -21.07
N SER A 973 7.05 50.60 -20.67
CA SER A 973 8.43 51.10 -20.71
C SER A 973 8.86 51.42 -22.14
N ARG A 974 8.57 50.54 -23.09
CA ARG A 974 8.82 50.77 -24.52
C ARG A 974 8.04 51.96 -25.05
N THR A 975 6.76 52.10 -24.69
CA THR A 975 5.95 53.25 -25.12
C THR A 975 6.49 54.56 -24.55
N PHE A 976 6.89 54.57 -23.29
CA PHE A 976 7.55 55.71 -22.65
C PHE A 976 8.84 56.11 -23.36
N ILE A 977 9.71 55.13 -23.63
CA ILE A 977 11.02 55.35 -24.28
C ILE A 977 10.87 55.76 -25.75
N GLU A 978 10.02 55.07 -26.51
CA GLU A 978 9.93 55.20 -27.97
C GLU A 978 8.98 56.32 -28.43
N LYS A 979 7.98 56.71 -27.63
CA LYS A 979 6.97 57.70 -28.03
C LYS A 979 6.91 58.93 -27.11
N GLU A 980 7.15 58.78 -25.81
CA GLU A 980 6.98 59.87 -24.83
C GLU A 980 8.29 60.61 -24.48
N GLY A 981 9.40 60.28 -25.16
CA GLY A 981 10.70 60.94 -24.98
C GLY A 981 11.54 60.37 -23.84
N GLY A 982 11.18 59.20 -23.30
CA GLY A 982 11.94 58.50 -22.27
C GLY A 982 13.33 58.06 -22.71
N ASN A 983 13.61 58.03 -24.01
CA ASN A 983 14.95 57.76 -24.54
C ASN A 983 16.02 58.79 -24.14
N LYS A 984 15.62 59.97 -23.65
CA LYS A 984 16.53 60.98 -23.09
C LYS A 984 16.79 60.80 -21.58
N ILE A 985 16.13 59.83 -20.96
CA ILE A 985 16.10 59.61 -19.51
C ILE A 985 16.66 58.22 -19.20
N VAL A 986 16.26 57.18 -19.93
CA VAL A 986 16.61 55.78 -19.66
C VAL A 986 17.83 55.34 -20.46
N GLN A 987 18.79 54.67 -19.80
CA GLN A 987 19.99 54.14 -20.45
C GLN A 987 19.86 52.65 -20.83
N HIS A 988 19.10 51.88 -20.05
CA HIS A 988 18.92 50.44 -20.29
C HIS A 988 17.50 50.00 -19.92
N LEU A 989 16.85 49.25 -20.82
CA LEU A 989 15.61 48.54 -20.56
C LEU A 989 15.85 47.03 -20.58
N VAL A 990 15.57 46.36 -19.46
CA VAL A 990 15.48 44.90 -19.33
C VAL A 990 14.02 44.49 -19.33
N MET A 991 13.64 43.64 -20.28
CA MET A 991 12.29 43.11 -20.44
C MET A 991 12.26 41.62 -20.10
N LEU A 992 11.35 41.24 -19.19
CA LEU A 992 11.11 39.86 -18.80
C LEU A 992 9.71 39.44 -19.23
N GLY A 993 9.60 38.43 -20.10
CA GLY A 993 8.31 37.91 -20.56
C GLY A 993 7.41 38.94 -21.25
N THR A 994 7.95 40.06 -21.73
CA THR A 994 7.15 41.14 -22.33
C THR A 994 6.54 40.67 -23.65
N PRO A 995 5.20 40.79 -23.85
CA PRO A 995 4.54 40.37 -25.09
C PRO A 995 4.78 41.36 -26.23
N ASN A 996 6.03 41.44 -26.72
CA ASN A 996 6.42 42.37 -27.78
C ASN A 996 5.68 42.09 -29.11
N GLY A 997 5.34 40.84 -29.38
CA GLY A 997 4.48 40.40 -30.51
C GLY A 997 3.02 40.12 -30.12
N GLY A 998 2.62 40.45 -28.88
CA GLY A 998 1.28 40.17 -28.34
C GLY A 998 1.14 38.82 -27.61
N SER A 999 0.05 38.67 -26.86
CA SER A 999 -0.30 37.45 -26.10
C SER A 999 -1.27 36.56 -26.87
N PRO A 1000 -1.05 35.24 -26.94
CA PRO A 1000 -1.95 34.31 -27.63
C PRO A 1000 -3.31 34.13 -26.93
N TRP A 1001 -3.44 34.57 -25.68
CA TRP A 1001 -4.66 34.41 -24.88
C TRP A 1001 -5.73 35.43 -25.28
N PRO A 1002 -6.99 35.00 -25.53
CA PRO A 1002 -8.08 35.91 -25.92
C PRO A 1002 -8.51 36.85 -24.80
N THR A 1003 -8.47 36.38 -23.55
CA THR A 1003 -8.78 37.15 -22.35
C THR A 1003 -7.77 36.83 -21.25
N VAL A 1004 -7.63 37.73 -20.28
CA VAL A 1004 -6.82 37.46 -19.08
C VAL A 1004 -7.46 36.39 -18.20
N GLN A 1005 -8.80 36.29 -18.22
CA GLN A 1005 -9.51 35.24 -17.51
C GLN A 1005 -9.15 33.85 -18.07
N ASP A 1006 -9.07 33.70 -19.40
CA ASP A 1006 -8.66 32.44 -20.03
C ASP A 1006 -7.25 32.03 -19.61
N TRP A 1007 -6.30 32.98 -19.64
CA TRP A 1007 -4.95 32.75 -19.12
C TRP A 1007 -4.95 32.38 -17.62
N ALA A 1008 -5.74 33.08 -16.79
CA ALA A 1008 -5.80 32.85 -15.36
C ALA A 1008 -6.34 31.45 -15.04
N PHE A 1009 -7.38 30.99 -15.72
CA PHE A 1009 -7.89 29.62 -15.56
C PHE A 1009 -6.88 28.57 -15.99
N ALA A 1010 -6.16 28.78 -17.10
CA ALA A 1010 -5.11 27.86 -17.54
C ALA A 1010 -3.95 27.79 -16.52
N ALA A 1011 -3.50 28.95 -16.02
CA ALA A 1011 -2.43 29.04 -15.03
C ALA A 1011 -2.85 28.41 -13.69
N LEU A 1012 -4.09 28.64 -13.22
CA LEU A 1012 -4.65 27.97 -12.05
C LEU A 1012 -4.74 26.46 -12.25
N GLY A 1013 -5.21 25.99 -13.42
CA GLY A 1013 -5.24 24.57 -13.74
C GLY A 1013 -3.86 23.91 -13.66
N ILE A 1014 -2.82 24.53 -14.22
CA ILE A 1014 -1.44 24.03 -14.15
C ILE A 1014 -0.91 24.03 -12.71
N GLY A 1015 -1.12 25.13 -11.98
CA GLY A 1015 -0.60 25.32 -10.63
C GLY A 1015 -1.27 24.43 -9.58
N LEU A 1016 -2.59 24.30 -9.62
CA LEU A 1016 -3.36 23.46 -8.68
C LEU A 1016 -3.04 21.97 -8.86
N ASN A 1017 -2.71 21.55 -10.08
CA ASN A 1017 -2.37 20.16 -10.41
C ASN A 1017 -0.85 19.88 -10.43
N GLN A 1018 -0.01 20.87 -10.07
CA GLN A 1018 1.47 20.73 -10.02
C GLN A 1018 2.09 20.19 -11.33
N LEU A 1019 1.56 20.62 -12.48
CA LEU A 1019 2.04 20.22 -13.80
C LEU A 1019 3.25 21.05 -14.29
N SER A 1020 3.63 22.09 -13.54
CA SER A 1020 4.89 22.80 -13.74
C SER A 1020 6.07 22.03 -13.11
N SER A 1021 7.18 21.94 -13.83
CA SER A 1021 8.51 21.50 -13.40
C SER A 1021 9.14 22.44 -12.38
N VAL A 1022 8.68 23.69 -12.29
CA VAL A 1022 9.01 24.60 -11.19
C VAL A 1022 7.90 24.54 -10.15
N ALA A 1023 8.25 24.32 -8.88
CA ALA A 1023 7.28 24.34 -7.80
C ALA A 1023 6.75 25.76 -7.57
N TRP A 1024 5.45 25.97 -7.79
CA TRP A 1024 4.84 27.28 -7.57
C TRP A 1024 4.59 27.54 -6.08
N PRO A 1025 4.97 28.72 -5.55
CA PRO A 1025 4.58 29.11 -4.20
C PRO A 1025 3.08 29.47 -4.16
N ALA A 1026 2.43 29.28 -3.02
CA ALA A 1026 1.00 29.59 -2.85
C ALA A 1026 0.64 31.07 -3.15
N VAL A 1027 1.60 31.98 -2.97
CA VAL A 1027 1.45 33.41 -3.32
C VAL A 1027 1.28 33.62 -4.83
N ALA A 1028 1.87 32.76 -5.68
CA ALA A 1028 1.67 32.83 -7.12
C ALA A 1028 0.23 32.49 -7.51
N ILE A 1029 -0.33 31.41 -6.95
CA ILE A 1029 -1.76 31.07 -7.08
C ILE A 1029 -2.62 32.23 -6.56
N ALA A 1030 -2.19 32.86 -5.47
CA ALA A 1030 -2.89 33.98 -4.89
C ALA A 1030 -2.96 35.21 -5.81
N GLY A 1031 -1.85 35.51 -6.47
CA GLY A 1031 -1.78 36.58 -7.47
C GLY A 1031 -2.70 36.32 -8.67
N ILE A 1032 -2.74 35.09 -9.18
CA ILE A 1032 -3.52 34.73 -10.37
C ILE A 1032 -5.03 34.84 -10.12
N LEU A 1033 -5.54 34.47 -8.93
CA LEU A 1033 -6.98 34.49 -8.66
C LEU A 1033 -7.60 35.89 -8.81
N LYS A 1034 -6.83 36.96 -8.56
CA LYS A 1034 -7.29 38.35 -8.71
C LYS A 1034 -7.78 38.68 -10.13
N PHE A 1035 -7.34 37.90 -11.11
CA PHE A 1035 -7.59 38.12 -12.54
C PHE A 1035 -8.75 37.28 -13.10
N VAL A 1036 -9.37 36.45 -12.26
CA VAL A 1036 -10.47 35.56 -12.65
C VAL A 1036 -11.81 36.30 -12.82
N ASP A 1037 -11.98 37.49 -12.19
CA ASP A 1037 -13.24 38.28 -12.21
C ASP A 1037 -13.15 39.58 -13.04
N SER A 1038 -12.01 39.85 -13.67
CA SER A 1038 -11.73 41.17 -14.24
C SER A 1038 -12.06 41.23 -15.74
N ASN A 1039 -13.15 41.93 -16.09
CA ASN A 1039 -13.42 42.41 -17.46
C ASN A 1039 -12.40 43.51 -17.80
N ILE A 1040 -11.19 43.10 -18.19
CA ILE A 1040 -10.05 43.98 -18.42
C ILE A 1040 -10.05 44.50 -19.86
N LYS A 1041 -10.07 45.82 -20.04
CA LYS A 1041 -9.98 46.47 -21.36
C LYS A 1041 -8.57 46.42 -21.98
N THR A 1042 -7.52 46.34 -21.15
CA THR A 1042 -6.11 46.39 -21.59
C THR A 1042 -5.62 45.12 -22.30
N VAL A 1043 -6.29 43.98 -22.14
CA VAL A 1043 -5.93 42.71 -22.82
C VAL A 1043 -6.11 42.80 -24.33
N GLU A 1044 -7.13 43.55 -24.77
CA GLU A 1044 -7.37 43.79 -26.20
C GLU A 1044 -6.18 44.49 -26.86
N GLN A 1045 -5.50 45.40 -26.15
CA GLN A 1045 -4.28 46.07 -26.64
C GLN A 1045 -3.07 45.13 -26.72
N MET A 1046 -3.07 44.01 -26.01
CA MET A 1046 -1.98 43.03 -26.04
C MET A 1046 -2.25 41.89 -27.02
N SER A 1047 -3.39 41.87 -27.72
CA SER A 1047 -3.63 40.90 -28.78
C SER A 1047 -2.61 41.09 -29.92
N PRO A 1048 -2.06 40.01 -30.52
CA PRO A 1048 -1.16 40.08 -31.68
C PRO A 1048 -1.75 40.84 -32.86
N ARG A 1049 -3.08 40.92 -32.96
CA ARG A 1049 -3.79 41.64 -34.02
C ARG A 1049 -4.24 43.05 -33.63
N SER A 1050 -3.87 43.52 -32.44
CA SER A 1050 -4.24 44.86 -31.99
C SER A 1050 -3.46 45.93 -32.76
N ASN A 1051 -4.10 47.09 -32.96
CA ASN A 1051 -3.45 48.26 -33.55
C ASN A 1051 -2.23 48.70 -32.72
N PHE A 1052 -2.28 48.52 -31.40
CA PHE A 1052 -1.19 48.87 -30.50
C PHE A 1052 0.08 48.05 -30.79
N ILE A 1053 -0.01 46.71 -30.75
CA ILE A 1053 1.12 45.80 -31.00
C ILE A 1053 1.70 46.01 -32.41
N GLN A 1054 0.85 46.20 -33.42
CA GLN A 1054 1.31 46.50 -34.78
C GLN A 1054 2.05 47.84 -34.85
N SER A 1055 1.59 48.86 -34.12
CA SER A 1055 2.26 50.17 -34.09
C SER A 1055 3.62 50.11 -33.39
N ILE A 1056 3.73 49.45 -32.24
CA ILE A 1056 4.97 49.44 -31.44
C ILE A 1056 6.08 48.61 -32.10
N ALA A 1057 5.72 47.65 -32.96
CA ALA A 1057 6.67 46.87 -33.76
C ALA A 1057 7.41 47.73 -34.81
N THR A 1058 6.81 48.83 -35.26
CA THR A 1058 7.33 49.70 -36.34
C THR A 1058 7.86 51.04 -35.84
N ASN A 1059 7.90 51.26 -34.53
CA ASN A 1059 8.43 52.49 -33.95
C ASN A 1059 9.90 52.75 -34.34
N PRO A 1060 10.30 54.03 -34.50
CA PRO A 1060 11.69 54.42 -34.71
C PRO A 1060 12.62 53.91 -33.60
N ASP A 1061 13.89 53.78 -33.93
CA ASP A 1061 14.93 53.37 -32.97
C ASP A 1061 15.10 54.41 -31.85
N PRO A 1062 14.87 54.06 -30.57
CA PRO A 1062 15.05 54.98 -29.46
C PRO A 1062 16.52 55.29 -29.15
N ASN A 1063 17.47 54.53 -29.71
CA ASN A 1063 18.89 54.58 -29.34
C ASN A 1063 19.16 54.25 -27.85
N VAL A 1064 18.39 53.31 -27.29
CA VAL A 1064 18.51 52.85 -25.89
C VAL A 1064 18.83 51.36 -25.87
N ARG A 1065 19.70 50.93 -24.95
CA ARG A 1065 20.06 49.51 -24.80
C ARG A 1065 18.85 48.71 -24.35
N TYR A 1066 18.46 47.69 -25.11
CA TYR A 1066 17.41 46.73 -24.74
C TYR A 1066 18.02 45.36 -24.45
N THR A 1067 17.58 44.71 -23.37
CA THR A 1067 17.91 43.31 -23.06
C THR A 1067 16.63 42.53 -22.80
N ILE A 1068 16.50 41.37 -23.43
CA ILE A 1068 15.29 40.55 -23.39
C ILE A 1068 15.62 39.24 -22.70
N ILE A 1069 14.85 38.94 -21.66
CA ILE A 1069 14.86 37.68 -20.93
C ILE A 1069 13.58 36.94 -21.31
N ALA A 1070 13.73 35.84 -22.05
CA ALA A 1070 12.65 34.93 -22.37
C ALA A 1070 12.74 33.70 -21.47
N GLY A 1071 11.61 33.36 -20.83
CA GLY A 1071 11.43 32.15 -20.07
C GLY A 1071 10.85 31.05 -20.96
N ASP A 1072 11.45 29.87 -20.97
CA ASP A 1072 10.93 28.69 -21.66
C ASP A 1072 10.21 27.76 -20.67
N ARG A 1073 9.17 27.09 -21.17
CA ARG A 1073 8.15 26.35 -20.44
C ARG A 1073 8.76 25.57 -19.30
N SER A 1074 8.32 25.87 -18.08
CA SER A 1074 8.53 24.96 -16.97
C SER A 1074 7.39 23.94 -16.93
N ILE A 1075 6.81 23.42 -18.02
CA ILE A 1075 5.87 22.29 -17.92
C ILE A 1075 6.67 20.98 -17.83
N LYS A 1076 6.28 20.09 -16.91
CA LYS A 1076 6.90 18.77 -16.79
C LYS A 1076 6.85 18.02 -18.13
N PRO A 1077 7.99 17.49 -18.65
CA PRO A 1077 8.01 16.74 -19.90
C PRO A 1077 6.98 15.59 -19.93
N GLU A 1078 6.76 14.95 -18.79
CA GLU A 1078 5.78 13.87 -18.60
C GLU A 1078 4.35 14.36 -18.85
N ALA A 1079 4.03 15.59 -18.47
CA ALA A 1079 2.69 16.17 -18.64
C ALA A 1079 2.37 16.55 -20.10
N LEU A 1080 3.38 16.64 -20.96
CA LEU A 1080 3.27 16.90 -22.40
C LEU A 1080 3.24 15.61 -23.25
N GLN A 1081 3.65 14.48 -22.68
CA GLN A 1081 3.64 13.18 -23.36
C GLN A 1081 2.29 12.47 -23.20
N THR A 1082 1.96 11.58 -24.13
CA THR A 1082 0.74 10.76 -24.06
C THR A 1082 0.96 9.61 -23.07
N ASP A 1083 0.17 9.56 -22.00
CA ASP A 1083 0.25 8.48 -21.01
C ASP A 1083 -0.14 7.13 -21.61
N SER A 1084 0.47 6.05 -21.11
CA SER A 1084 0.15 4.68 -21.53
C SER A 1084 -1.32 4.36 -21.24
N GLY A 1085 -2.09 4.03 -22.28
CA GLY A 1085 -3.53 3.74 -22.20
C GLY A 1085 -4.45 4.96 -22.29
N LYS A 1086 -3.93 6.18 -22.49
CA LYS A 1086 -4.72 7.40 -22.71
C LYS A 1086 -4.53 7.91 -24.15
N GLN A 1087 -5.50 8.69 -24.67
CA GLN A 1087 -5.50 9.15 -26.07
C GLN A 1087 -4.71 10.46 -26.32
N SER A 1088 -4.34 11.20 -25.27
CA SER A 1088 -3.65 12.48 -25.37
C SER A 1088 -2.87 12.77 -24.08
N SER A 1089 -2.03 13.82 -24.05
CA SER A 1089 -1.24 14.20 -22.88
C SER A 1089 -2.07 14.82 -21.75
N ALA A 1090 -1.55 14.78 -20.52
CA ALA A 1090 -2.23 15.34 -19.34
C ALA A 1090 -2.61 16.82 -19.52
N ILE A 1091 -1.73 17.64 -20.11
CA ILE A 1091 -2.03 19.05 -20.43
C ILE A 1091 -3.16 19.17 -21.45
N LYS A 1092 -3.18 18.33 -22.50
CA LYS A 1092 -4.24 18.38 -23.51
C LYS A 1092 -5.61 18.03 -22.90
N ARG A 1093 -5.66 17.04 -21.99
CA ARG A 1093 -6.89 16.65 -21.28
C ARG A 1093 -7.35 17.73 -20.30
N LEU A 1094 -6.45 18.31 -19.51
CA LEU A 1094 -6.75 19.42 -18.60
C LEU A 1094 -7.32 20.63 -19.37
N MET A 1095 -6.67 21.04 -20.45
CA MET A 1095 -7.10 22.19 -21.24
C MET A 1095 -8.44 21.93 -21.95
N GLY A 1096 -8.68 20.70 -22.42
CA GLY A 1096 -9.98 20.28 -22.94
C GLY A 1096 -11.09 20.39 -21.88
N LYS A 1097 -10.81 20.01 -20.63
CA LYS A 1097 -11.76 20.14 -19.50
C LYS A 1097 -12.01 21.59 -19.08
N LEU A 1098 -11.02 22.47 -19.24
CA LEU A 1098 -11.16 23.89 -18.91
C LEU A 1098 -11.90 24.68 -19.99
N PHE A 1099 -11.65 24.41 -21.28
CA PHE A 1099 -12.10 25.29 -22.37
C PHE A 1099 -12.90 24.60 -23.47
N GLY A 1100 -13.05 23.27 -23.45
CA GLY A 1100 -13.65 22.51 -24.54
C GLY A 1100 -12.94 22.76 -25.89
N SER A 1101 -13.70 22.71 -26.98
CA SER A 1101 -13.20 23.01 -28.33
C SER A 1101 -13.07 24.51 -28.62
N ALA A 1102 -13.62 25.38 -27.77
CA ALA A 1102 -13.72 26.83 -28.03
C ALA A 1102 -12.37 27.57 -28.06
N ARG A 1103 -11.30 26.95 -27.52
CA ARG A 1103 -9.94 27.54 -27.43
C ARG A 1103 -8.85 26.62 -27.98
N GLU A 1104 -9.21 25.58 -28.73
CA GLU A 1104 -8.27 24.54 -29.17
C GLU A 1104 -7.08 25.10 -29.97
N ASN A 1105 -7.31 26.12 -30.81
CA ASN A 1105 -6.22 26.78 -31.57
C ASN A 1105 -5.21 27.50 -30.68
N VAL A 1106 -5.68 28.17 -29.62
CA VAL A 1106 -4.81 28.86 -28.65
C VAL A 1106 -4.05 27.83 -27.82
N ILE A 1107 -4.73 26.77 -27.36
CA ILE A 1107 -4.11 25.68 -26.60
C ILE A 1107 -3.05 24.96 -27.44
N ASN A 1108 -3.32 24.69 -28.72
CA ASN A 1108 -2.35 24.07 -29.62
C ASN A 1108 -1.13 24.99 -29.85
N LEU A 1109 -1.36 26.28 -30.08
CA LEU A 1109 -0.29 27.25 -30.25
C LEU A 1109 0.58 27.35 -28.98
N VAL A 1110 -0.06 27.52 -27.82
CA VAL A 1110 0.59 27.72 -26.52
C VAL A 1110 1.18 26.43 -25.98
N PHE A 1111 0.64 25.24 -26.16
CA PHE A 1111 1.20 24.04 -25.49
C PHE A 1111 1.89 23.06 -26.44
N PHE A 1112 1.71 23.19 -27.75
CA PHE A 1112 2.16 22.14 -28.69
C PHE A 1112 2.92 22.66 -29.92
N GLN A 1113 2.86 23.95 -30.26
CA GLN A 1113 3.51 24.48 -31.46
C GLN A 1113 4.74 25.35 -31.17
N GLN A 1114 4.70 26.20 -30.13
CA GLN A 1114 5.80 27.11 -29.83
C GLN A 1114 6.18 27.14 -28.34
N PRO A 1115 7.48 27.10 -28.01
CA PRO A 1115 7.98 27.46 -26.67
C PRO A 1115 7.35 28.77 -26.15
N ASN A 1116 7.09 28.86 -24.85
CA ASN A 1116 6.46 30.01 -24.19
C ASN A 1116 6.65 29.94 -22.67
N ASP A 1117 6.35 31.03 -21.99
CA ASP A 1117 6.38 31.10 -20.53
C ASP A 1117 5.01 30.86 -19.86
N ILE A 1118 4.08 30.15 -20.52
CA ILE A 1118 2.64 29.98 -20.21
C ILE A 1118 1.79 31.17 -20.65
N ALA A 1119 2.27 32.41 -20.55
CA ALA A 1119 1.50 33.59 -20.91
C ALA A 1119 1.81 34.09 -22.33
N VAL A 1120 3.06 34.00 -22.77
CA VAL A 1120 3.55 34.62 -24.01
C VAL A 1120 4.50 33.67 -24.73
N THR A 1121 4.37 33.54 -26.05
CA THR A 1121 5.29 32.72 -26.86
C THR A 1121 6.70 33.31 -26.89
N LEU A 1122 7.73 32.46 -26.91
CA LEU A 1122 9.13 32.90 -27.03
C LEU A 1122 9.33 33.78 -28.26
N GLU A 1123 8.66 33.46 -29.38
CA GLU A 1123 8.66 34.29 -30.58
C GLU A 1123 8.14 35.69 -30.28
N SER A 1124 7.00 35.80 -29.60
CA SER A 1124 6.42 37.10 -29.21
C SER A 1124 7.31 37.84 -28.21
N ILE A 1125 7.91 37.16 -27.22
CA ILE A 1125 8.83 37.78 -26.26
C ILE A 1125 10.03 38.40 -26.98
N LYS A 1126 10.59 37.67 -27.95
CA LYS A 1126 11.78 38.05 -28.73
C LYS A 1126 11.47 38.99 -29.90
N SER A 1127 10.19 39.34 -30.14
CA SER A 1127 9.73 40.13 -31.29
C SER A 1127 10.05 41.63 -31.15
N VAL A 1128 11.33 41.96 -31.15
CA VAL A 1128 11.85 43.34 -31.19
C VAL A 1128 12.78 43.46 -32.39
N SER A 1129 12.61 44.51 -33.20
CA SER A 1129 13.41 44.73 -34.41
C SER A 1129 14.92 44.69 -34.13
N GLU A 1130 15.65 43.87 -34.88
CA GLU A 1130 17.11 43.78 -34.81
C GLU A 1130 17.81 45.01 -35.40
N ASN A 1131 17.09 45.83 -36.18
CA ASN A 1131 17.60 47.05 -36.83
C ASN A 1131 17.68 48.26 -35.88
N ARG A 1132 18.01 48.02 -34.60
CA ARG A 1132 18.19 49.06 -33.58
C ARG A 1132 19.66 49.20 -33.22
N SER A 1133 20.05 50.38 -32.74
CA SER A 1133 21.41 50.77 -32.38
C SER A 1133 21.41 51.32 -30.95
N PRO A 1134 21.86 50.55 -29.94
CA PRO A 1134 22.49 49.23 -30.06
C PRO A 1134 21.49 48.11 -30.37
N LYS A 1135 21.97 47.01 -31.00
CA LYS A 1135 21.16 45.83 -31.28
C LYS A 1135 20.58 45.26 -29.98
N PRO A 1136 19.27 44.89 -29.92
CA PRO A 1136 18.70 44.30 -28.71
C PRO A 1136 19.40 42.99 -28.34
N ARG A 1137 19.80 42.85 -27.07
CA ARG A 1137 20.43 41.63 -26.55
C ARG A 1137 19.36 40.65 -26.07
N ILE A 1138 19.14 39.56 -26.80
CA ILE A 1138 18.33 38.43 -26.32
C ILE A 1138 19.27 37.49 -25.54
N LEU A 1139 18.97 37.23 -24.27
CA LEU A 1139 19.80 36.32 -23.46
C LEU A 1139 19.66 34.87 -23.91
N SER A 1140 20.77 34.13 -23.85
CA SER A 1140 20.85 32.70 -24.14
C SER A 1140 21.74 31.99 -23.10
N PRO A 1141 21.41 30.75 -22.68
CA PRO A 1141 20.15 30.05 -22.97
C PRO A 1141 18.93 30.79 -22.37
N ASP A 1142 17.73 30.46 -22.86
CA ASP A 1142 16.48 30.99 -22.30
C ASP A 1142 16.36 30.55 -20.82
N ALA A 1143 15.74 31.39 -19.99
CA ALA A 1143 15.61 31.12 -18.57
C ALA A 1143 14.62 29.97 -18.34
N THR A 1144 14.95 29.00 -17.47
CA THR A 1144 14.05 27.91 -17.10
C THR A 1144 13.08 28.38 -16.03
N CYS A 1145 12.10 29.20 -16.44
CA CYS A 1145 11.08 29.76 -15.56
C CYS A 1145 9.79 30.10 -16.32
N ASP A 1146 8.66 30.05 -15.62
CA ASP A 1146 7.35 30.46 -16.12
C ASP A 1146 7.10 31.96 -15.91
N HIS A 1147 6.06 32.51 -16.58
CA HIS A 1147 5.70 33.93 -16.56
C HIS A 1147 5.50 34.53 -15.16
N VAL A 1148 5.16 33.71 -14.16
CA VAL A 1148 4.94 34.16 -12.78
C VAL A 1148 6.16 33.95 -11.86
N THR A 1149 7.28 33.45 -12.39
CA THR A 1149 8.43 32.98 -11.60
C THR A 1149 9.80 33.55 -12.00
N TYR A 1150 9.84 34.54 -12.91
CA TYR A 1150 11.07 35.23 -13.33
C TYR A 1150 11.90 35.80 -12.16
N PHE A 1151 11.24 36.27 -11.10
CA PHE A 1151 11.91 36.93 -9.95
C PHE A 1151 12.11 36.00 -8.73
N THR A 1152 11.71 34.74 -8.83
CA THR A 1152 11.72 33.80 -7.68
C THR A 1152 12.54 32.54 -7.94
N THR A 1153 12.72 32.15 -9.20
CA THR A 1153 13.55 31.01 -9.58
C THR A 1153 15.01 31.39 -9.72
N GLN A 1154 15.93 30.47 -9.40
CA GLN A 1154 17.36 30.74 -9.55
C GLN A 1154 17.73 31.07 -11.00
N SER A 1155 17.17 30.35 -11.98
CA SER A 1155 17.43 30.64 -13.41
C SER A 1155 16.95 32.03 -13.83
N GLY A 1156 15.78 32.48 -13.37
CA GLY A 1156 15.30 33.83 -13.62
C GLY A 1156 16.16 34.91 -12.95
N LEU A 1157 16.59 34.68 -11.71
CA LEU A 1157 17.49 35.56 -10.98
C LEU A 1157 18.87 35.66 -11.64
N ASP A 1158 19.45 34.55 -12.08
CA ASP A 1158 20.73 34.51 -12.78
C ASP A 1158 20.65 35.23 -14.14
N ALA A 1159 19.55 35.05 -14.87
CA ALA A 1159 19.30 35.78 -16.10
C ALA A 1159 19.18 37.29 -15.87
N LEU A 1160 18.56 37.71 -14.76
CA LEU A 1160 18.46 39.11 -14.38
C LEU A 1160 19.84 39.71 -14.03
N VAL A 1161 20.69 38.99 -13.28
CA VAL A 1161 22.09 39.38 -13.03
C VAL A 1161 22.84 39.51 -14.35
N LYS A 1162 22.73 38.52 -15.23
CA LYS A 1162 23.38 38.51 -16.55
C LYS A 1162 22.94 39.69 -17.41
N ALA A 1163 21.66 40.07 -17.36
CA ALA A 1163 21.15 41.21 -18.12
C ALA A 1163 21.77 42.54 -17.67
N LEU A 1164 21.83 42.76 -16.35
CA LEU A 1164 22.20 44.05 -15.74
C LEU A 1164 23.70 44.21 -15.48
N CYS A 1165 24.42 43.11 -15.21
CA CYS A 1165 25.80 43.15 -14.70
C CYS A 1165 26.85 42.66 -15.70
N GLU A 1166 26.51 41.86 -16.70
CA GLU A 1166 27.47 41.47 -17.74
C GLU A 1166 27.53 42.55 -18.82
N GLU A 1167 28.73 43.10 -19.04
CA GLU A 1167 29.01 43.98 -20.19
C GLU A 1167 28.85 43.21 -21.51
N VAL A 1168 28.50 43.94 -22.57
CA VAL A 1168 28.30 43.40 -23.93
C VAL A 1168 29.61 43.42 -24.69
#